data_AF-A0A6A4VR55-F1
#
_entry.id   AF-A0A6A4VR55-F1
#
_cell.length_a   1.000
_cell.length_b   1.000
_cell.length_c   1.000
_cell.angle_alpha   90.00
_cell.angle_beta   90.00
_cell.angle_gamma   90.00
#
_symmetry.space_group_name_H-M   'P 1'
#
loop_
_entity.id
_entity.type
_entity.pdbx_description
1 polymer ?
#
loop_
_entity_poly.entity_id
_entity_poly.type
_entity_poly.pdbx_seq_one_letter_code
_entity_poly.pdbx_strand_id
1 'polypeptide(L)'
;MVATPSCALKIGHLNVRSLTAHLDEVNLLLLREELDVLCLSETWLTDSVDSSMLLFPGYTIRRRDREGRTGGGVALICRNTLKLDVMRVPSAGSTLEAAWVQVTDRSTIIVGTVYRPPSGPYAPAVDDLQQQLTHVLAQGRPTYVLGDINFDVSHPDKPGVTTYLQQLAELSLHQLITEPTHPGESPSILDHLITNRPDLTSNARVIPCNISDHDLITASITNTKTRHVPVTCTVRSTRHVDTAALCLDLLLADWAEVDRADSITDKWNGFLRVWDPADEQQPAETSPSADNLYEGDENPERGNWTGKLDFLLSCLGYAVGLGNVWRFPYLCYKNGGGAFLIPYALSLLGLGVPLFLLDLTLGQYSAMAPVSLFKNYAPALRGVGIAMFLSSVVVGLYYNMIIAWTVYYTYSSMTADLPWQYCNHDYNTPNCFNFDDYEHCKAIYNESTWWIYNYGHCITNRTEADILGVNSTVPEKDRVSPAEEYYNNHVLSLSSGIDELGSVQPRLVLSLLFAWLVVGGALIKGIKSSGKVVYFTALFPFVILIILLIRGVTLPGASEGIKFYIVPDLDRLSDINVWVQAAVQIFYSLGIASGGLVTLASYNKYHNNVIRDTLIVCFGNCCTSVFAGFAIFSVLGFMAKELEVPVSEVVKSGSGLAFVAYPELVTRLPVSTLWALLFFLMLFTLGLDSQFAIVENIITCILDEFPKLRQWKPWVVVGICVTLFLLGIPLTTEGGRYVVDLMDNYAAGWPYLFIGLTELLGMYWLYGITNYYRDLASLVGFNPGFRLKAHITTIYGTVSPLLVALILLLGWINYEPYEVDGYVYPPYANGIGWAIAMFIIAVVPGGFIYNIACEQTGDFRERLRNSGRPTEAWYEHSQNIAAREKLAASPETGVDNAAFNVDDDDDDL
;
A
#
# COMPACT_ATOMS: atom_id res chain seq x y z
N MET A 1 13.55 21.06 26.56
CA MET A 1 12.95 21.61 25.32
C MET A 1 13.94 21.35 24.22
N VAL A 2 13.67 20.35 23.37
CA VAL A 2 14.52 20.00 22.24
C VAL A 2 13.97 20.78 21.05
N ALA A 3 14.75 21.73 20.54
CA ALA A 3 14.37 22.52 19.37
C ALA A 3 14.15 21.60 18.17
N THR A 4 13.02 21.75 17.50
CA THR A 4 12.73 21.13 16.20
C THR A 4 13.79 21.59 15.19
N PRO A 5 14.47 20.68 14.47
CA PRO A 5 15.50 21.08 13.50
C PRO A 5 14.84 21.86 12.35
N SER A 6 15.30 23.08 12.11
CA SER A 6 14.88 23.89 10.96
C SER A 6 15.22 23.17 9.65
N CYS A 7 14.26 23.12 8.72
CA CYS A 7 14.36 22.41 7.43
C CYS A 7 15.32 23.09 6.40
N ALA A 8 16.00 24.17 6.79
CA ALA A 8 16.85 24.99 5.92
C ALA A 8 18.32 24.89 6.33
N LEU A 9 19.21 24.78 5.34
CA LEU A 9 20.66 24.69 5.53
C LEU A 9 21.25 26.10 5.64
N LYS A 10 21.90 26.43 6.75
CA LYS A 10 22.47 27.76 7.00
C LYS A 10 23.91 27.85 6.53
N ILE A 11 24.21 28.77 5.62
CA ILE A 11 25.56 29.07 5.16
C ILE A 11 26.01 30.45 5.63
N GLY A 12 27.31 30.65 5.77
CA GLY A 12 27.86 31.96 6.03
C GLY A 12 29.32 32.12 5.63
N HIS A 13 29.79 33.36 5.63
CA HIS A 13 31.19 33.70 5.34
C HIS A 13 31.72 34.82 6.23
N LEU A 14 32.98 34.67 6.64
CA LEU A 14 33.70 35.64 7.43
C LEU A 14 35.16 35.75 6.98
N ASN A 15 35.64 36.97 6.74
CA ASN A 15 37.07 37.24 6.67
C ASN A 15 37.62 37.28 8.11
N VAL A 16 38.43 36.29 8.51
CA VAL A 16 38.81 36.08 9.92
C VAL A 16 40.15 36.71 10.30
N ARG A 17 40.99 37.10 9.33
CA ARG A 17 42.31 37.73 9.55
C ARG A 17 43.19 37.00 10.59
N SER A 18 43.27 35.67 10.47
CA SER A 18 43.92 34.68 11.35
C SER A 18 42.92 33.77 12.07
N LEU A 19 42.76 32.56 11.55
CA LEU A 19 41.90 31.55 12.18
C LEU A 19 42.45 31.06 13.53
N THR A 20 43.78 30.99 13.68
CA THR A 20 44.40 30.53 14.93
C THR A 20 44.25 31.54 16.06
N ALA A 21 44.20 32.84 15.76
CA ALA A 21 43.97 33.88 16.76
C ALA A 21 42.51 33.94 17.23
N HIS A 22 41.57 33.50 16.38
CA HIS A 22 40.13 33.65 16.59
C HIS A 22 39.37 32.30 16.62
N LEU A 23 40.05 31.21 16.97
CA LEU A 23 39.50 29.86 16.88
C LEU A 23 38.28 29.67 17.81
N ASP A 24 38.35 30.21 19.02
CA ASP A 24 37.29 30.08 20.02
C ASP A 24 36.07 30.94 19.63
N GLU A 25 36.30 32.14 19.12
CA GLU A 25 35.27 33.04 18.61
C GLU A 25 34.54 32.42 17.41
N VAL A 26 35.27 31.79 16.48
CA VAL A 26 34.69 31.07 15.34
C VAL A 26 33.87 29.86 15.80
N ASN A 27 34.35 29.11 16.80
CA ASN A 27 33.58 28.01 17.40
C ASN A 27 32.27 28.50 18.05
N LEU A 28 32.32 29.61 18.78
CA LEU A 28 31.13 30.24 19.35
C LEU A 28 30.18 30.74 18.26
N LEU A 29 30.71 31.28 17.16
CA LEU A 29 29.93 31.77 16.02
C LEU A 29 29.15 30.64 15.34
N LEU A 30 29.79 29.49 15.10
CA LEU A 30 29.16 28.29 14.54
C LEU A 30 27.98 27.81 15.39
N LEU A 31 28.12 27.86 16.72
CA LEU A 31 27.07 27.45 17.66
C LEU A 31 25.96 28.49 17.79
N ARG A 32 26.32 29.78 17.89
CA ARG A 32 25.37 30.88 18.10
C ARG A 32 24.46 31.10 16.91
N GLU A 33 25.02 31.12 15.70
CA GLU A 33 24.26 31.35 14.46
C GLU A 33 23.73 30.03 13.85
N GLU A 34 24.09 28.89 14.46
CA GLU A 34 23.73 27.53 14.06
C GLU A 34 24.13 27.21 12.61
N LEU A 35 25.29 27.70 12.17
CA LEU A 35 25.75 27.54 10.79
C LEU A 35 26.03 26.07 10.48
N ASP A 36 25.59 25.62 9.30
CA ASP A 36 25.85 24.29 8.77
C ASP A 36 27.13 24.27 7.93
N VAL A 37 27.39 25.35 7.18
CA VAL A 37 28.62 25.57 6.42
C VAL A 37 29.12 27.00 6.64
N LEU A 38 30.35 27.15 7.13
CA LEU A 38 31.02 28.44 7.29
C LEU A 38 32.24 28.51 6.37
N CYS A 39 32.25 29.48 5.46
CA CYS A 39 33.38 29.81 4.60
C CYS A 39 34.24 30.87 5.28
N LEU A 40 35.56 30.74 5.19
CA LEU A 40 36.52 31.66 5.80
C LEU A 40 37.51 32.13 4.75
N SER A 41 37.76 33.43 4.71
CA SER A 41 38.89 34.04 3.99
C SER A 41 39.91 34.60 4.98
N GLU A 42 41.14 34.78 4.51
CA GLU A 42 42.28 35.21 5.34
C GLU A 42 42.50 34.32 6.57
N THR A 43 42.51 33.01 6.35
CA THR A 43 42.75 32.05 7.43
C THR A 43 44.16 32.15 8.01
N TRP A 44 45.13 32.63 7.21
CA TRP A 44 46.56 32.78 7.51
C TRP A 44 47.23 31.47 7.96
N LEU A 45 46.61 30.34 7.62
CA LEU A 45 47.15 29.03 7.87
C LEU A 45 48.29 28.72 6.90
N THR A 46 49.18 27.83 7.34
CA THR A 46 50.27 27.30 6.53
C THR A 46 50.28 25.77 6.66
N ASP A 47 50.96 25.10 5.74
CA ASP A 47 51.14 23.63 5.77
C ASP A 47 51.78 23.11 7.06
N SER A 48 52.41 23.99 7.85
CA SER A 48 53.01 23.64 9.16
C SER A 48 51.98 23.41 10.27
N VAL A 49 50.76 23.95 10.14
CA VAL A 49 49.68 23.75 11.10
C VAL A 49 48.88 22.55 10.66
N ASP A 50 48.87 21.45 11.40
CA ASP A 50 48.07 20.28 11.05
C ASP A 50 46.58 20.57 11.26
N SER A 51 45.72 20.14 10.32
CA SER A 51 44.26 20.32 10.43
C SER A 51 43.68 19.69 11.72
N SER A 52 44.31 18.67 12.29
CA SER A 52 43.94 18.06 13.58
C SER A 52 44.12 18.98 14.78
N MET A 53 44.94 20.04 14.66
CA MET A 53 45.10 21.07 15.70
C MET A 53 43.93 22.05 15.73
N LEU A 54 43.12 22.10 14.65
CA LEU A 54 41.96 22.97 14.53
C LEU A 54 40.70 22.20 14.95
N LEU A 55 40.39 22.24 16.24
CA LEU A 55 39.24 21.54 16.81
C LEU A 55 37.95 22.33 16.63
N PHE A 56 37.07 21.82 15.75
CA PHE A 56 35.69 22.29 15.60
C PHE A 56 34.72 21.16 15.99
N PRO A 57 34.20 21.12 17.23
CA PRO A 57 33.35 20.03 17.70
C PRO A 57 32.11 19.82 16.83
N GLY A 58 32.01 18.67 16.17
CA GLY A 58 30.88 18.35 15.29
C GLY A 58 30.99 18.89 13.86
N TYR A 59 32.14 19.45 13.47
CA TYR A 59 32.42 19.96 12.13
C TYR A 59 33.72 19.40 11.56
N THR A 60 33.86 19.47 10.24
CA THR A 60 35.04 19.09 9.46
C THR A 60 35.53 20.30 8.67
N ILE A 61 36.84 20.56 8.71
CA ILE A 61 37.46 21.66 7.96
C ILE A 61 38.09 21.18 6.64
N ARG A 62 37.90 21.95 5.58
CA ARG A 62 38.60 21.84 4.29
C ARG A 62 39.24 23.18 3.97
N ARG A 63 40.55 23.22 3.75
CA ARG A 63 41.29 24.47 3.55
C ARG A 63 42.17 24.41 2.31
N ARG A 64 42.48 25.59 1.79
CA ARG A 64 43.52 25.83 0.79
C ARG A 64 44.41 26.95 1.34
N ASP A 65 45.60 26.56 1.77
CA ASP A 65 46.56 27.47 2.37
C ASP A 65 47.37 28.17 1.28
N ARG A 66 47.87 29.37 1.59
CA ARG A 66 48.69 30.14 0.66
C ARG A 66 50.15 29.73 0.75
N GLU A 67 50.76 29.44 -0.38
CA GLU A 67 52.17 29.04 -0.44
C GLU A 67 53.12 30.25 -0.28
N GLY A 68 54.10 30.13 0.63
CA GLY A 68 55.29 30.99 0.67
C GLY A 68 55.16 32.37 1.35
N ARG A 69 54.00 32.76 1.90
CA ARG A 69 53.82 34.00 2.69
C ARG A 69 52.75 33.83 3.79
N THR A 70 52.90 34.58 4.88
CA THR A 70 51.84 34.77 5.89
C THR A 70 50.83 35.80 5.37
N GLY A 71 49.53 35.48 5.42
CA GLY A 71 48.45 36.34 4.93
C GLY A 71 47.77 35.79 3.67
N GLY A 72 46.43 35.68 3.70
CA GLY A 72 45.61 34.95 2.72
C GLY A 72 45.19 33.56 3.23
N GLY A 73 44.74 32.69 2.33
CA GLY A 73 44.20 31.37 2.59
C GLY A 73 42.68 31.36 2.72
N VAL A 74 42.05 30.26 2.30
CA VAL A 74 40.61 30.05 2.43
C VAL A 74 40.28 28.70 3.09
N ALA A 75 39.17 28.62 3.80
CA ALA A 75 38.67 27.38 4.38
C ALA A 75 37.15 27.28 4.39
N LEU A 76 36.62 26.05 4.40
CA LEU A 76 35.24 25.73 4.65
C LEU A 76 35.14 24.81 5.86
N ILE A 77 34.28 25.15 6.80
CA ILE A 77 33.96 24.37 7.99
C ILE A 77 32.52 23.85 7.82
N CYS A 78 32.36 22.54 7.72
CA CYS A 78 31.07 21.89 7.40
C CYS A 78 30.64 20.96 8.54
N ARG A 79 29.36 20.99 8.92
CA ARG A 79 28.80 20.12 9.96
C ARG A 79 28.92 18.64 9.59
N ASN A 80 29.33 17.79 10.52
CA ASN A 80 29.61 16.35 10.27
C ASN A 80 28.38 15.52 9.90
N THR A 81 27.17 16.06 10.11
CA THR A 81 25.92 15.44 9.67
C THR A 81 25.71 15.53 8.15
N LEU A 82 26.45 16.41 7.47
CA LEU A 82 26.39 16.61 6.03
C LEU A 82 27.41 15.72 5.32
N LYS A 83 27.02 15.14 4.18
CA LYS A 83 27.98 14.46 3.31
C LYS A 83 28.74 15.49 2.47
N LEU A 84 30.07 15.44 2.54
CA LEU A 84 30.97 16.41 1.92
C LEU A 84 31.88 15.74 0.88
N ASP A 85 31.75 16.16 -0.39
CA ASP A 85 32.63 15.72 -1.49
C ASP A 85 33.48 16.92 -1.97
N VAL A 86 34.81 16.82 -1.91
CA VAL A 86 35.72 17.91 -2.32
C VAL A 86 35.80 17.98 -3.85
N MET A 87 35.60 19.16 -4.42
CA MET A 87 35.65 19.38 -5.87
C MET A 87 37.03 19.87 -6.32
N ARG A 88 37.57 19.26 -7.38
CA ARG A 88 38.77 19.74 -8.06
C ARG A 88 38.37 20.65 -9.22
N VAL A 89 38.41 21.95 -9.01
CA VAL A 89 38.10 22.95 -10.03
C VAL A 89 39.41 23.46 -10.66
N PRO A 90 39.55 23.48 -11.99
CA PRO A 90 40.72 24.05 -12.66
C PRO A 90 40.87 25.53 -12.33
N SER A 91 42.08 25.98 -12.00
CA SER A 91 42.42 27.40 -11.81
C SER A 91 43.47 27.81 -12.82
N ALA A 92 43.35 29.03 -13.34
CA ALA A 92 44.31 29.63 -14.28
C ALA A 92 45.62 30.08 -13.62
N GLY A 93 45.79 29.84 -12.30
CA GLY A 93 47.01 30.18 -11.57
C GLY A 93 47.14 31.68 -11.27
N SER A 94 46.01 32.38 -11.09
CA SER A 94 45.99 33.80 -10.72
C SER A 94 46.27 34.03 -9.23
N THR A 95 46.12 35.29 -8.76
CA THR A 95 46.15 35.62 -7.32
C THR A 95 44.86 35.23 -6.58
N LEU A 96 43.89 34.62 -7.26
CA LEU A 96 42.62 34.19 -6.69
C LEU A 96 42.79 32.87 -5.93
N GLU A 97 42.37 32.85 -4.68
CA GLU A 97 42.40 31.69 -3.82
C GLU A 97 40.97 31.15 -3.68
N ALA A 98 40.75 29.89 -4.02
CA ALA A 98 39.42 29.31 -3.99
C ALA A 98 39.42 27.84 -3.56
N ALA A 99 38.39 27.45 -2.81
CA ALA A 99 38.11 26.07 -2.43
C ALA A 99 36.64 25.74 -2.67
N TRP A 100 36.38 24.58 -3.25
CA TRP A 100 35.05 24.18 -3.71
C TRP A 100 34.67 22.82 -3.12
N VAL A 101 33.45 22.72 -2.60
CA VAL A 101 32.90 21.49 -2.05
C VAL A 101 31.46 21.29 -2.52
N GLN A 102 31.11 20.03 -2.66
CA GLN A 102 29.75 19.60 -2.87
C GLN A 102 29.19 19.12 -1.52
N VAL A 103 28.09 19.73 -1.09
CA VAL A 103 27.44 19.45 0.19
C VAL A 103 26.12 18.75 -0.07
N THR A 104 25.95 17.56 0.48
CA THR A 104 24.73 16.76 0.34
C THR A 104 24.08 16.55 1.71
N ASP A 105 22.83 17.00 1.83
CA ASP A 105 21.90 16.67 2.92
C ASP A 105 20.70 15.94 2.30
N ARG A 106 19.59 16.66 2.00
CA ARG A 106 18.44 16.14 1.22
C ARG A 106 18.56 16.39 -0.27
N SER A 107 19.11 17.54 -0.66
CA SER A 107 19.56 17.85 -2.01
C SER A 107 21.07 18.10 -2.00
N THR A 108 21.67 18.23 -3.19
CA THR A 108 23.10 18.50 -3.31
C THR A 108 23.34 19.88 -3.89
N ILE A 109 24.07 20.70 -3.14
CA ILE A 109 24.49 22.04 -3.53
C ILE A 109 26.00 22.10 -3.70
N ILE A 110 26.48 23.10 -4.43
CA ILE A 110 27.90 23.41 -4.54
C ILE A 110 28.17 24.70 -3.75
N VAL A 111 29.15 24.64 -2.85
CA VAL A 111 29.59 25.80 -2.07
C VAL A 111 31.06 26.05 -2.39
N GLY A 112 31.36 27.27 -2.84
CA GLY A 112 32.70 27.76 -3.07
C GLY A 112 33.04 28.87 -2.11
N THR A 113 34.25 28.84 -1.54
CA THR A 113 34.84 29.99 -0.89
C THR A 113 35.92 30.61 -1.76
N VAL A 114 35.92 31.94 -1.90
CA VAL A 114 36.84 32.68 -2.77
C VAL A 114 37.48 33.84 -2.02
N TYR A 115 38.77 34.06 -2.21
CA TYR A 115 39.48 35.23 -1.71
C TYR A 115 40.37 35.82 -2.80
N ARG A 116 40.30 37.14 -2.96
CA ARG A 116 41.22 37.88 -3.83
C ARG A 116 41.93 38.95 -2.99
N PRO A 117 43.28 38.98 -2.95
CA PRO A 117 43.99 40.03 -2.23
C PRO A 117 43.78 41.40 -2.91
N PRO A 118 43.66 42.50 -2.15
CA PRO A 118 43.36 43.83 -2.69
C PRO A 118 44.42 44.34 -3.66
N SER A 119 45.69 43.94 -3.46
CA SER A 119 46.84 44.32 -4.30
C SER A 119 47.02 43.47 -5.57
N GLY A 120 46.15 42.48 -5.84
CA GLY A 120 46.26 41.60 -7.01
C GLY A 120 45.83 42.27 -8.33
N PRO A 121 46.29 41.82 -9.51
CA PRO A 121 45.80 42.34 -10.79
C PRO A 121 44.33 41.94 -11.03
N TYR A 122 43.49 42.87 -11.49
CA TYR A 122 42.04 42.67 -11.63
C TYR A 122 41.68 41.69 -12.75
N ALA A 123 42.15 41.93 -13.99
CA ALA A 123 41.76 41.13 -15.14
C ALA A 123 42.08 39.62 -15.00
N PRO A 124 43.30 39.21 -14.59
CA PRO A 124 43.59 37.78 -14.41
C PRO A 124 42.76 37.10 -13.32
N ALA A 125 42.38 37.83 -12.27
CA ALA A 125 41.55 37.29 -11.20
C ALA A 125 40.08 37.11 -11.65
N VAL A 126 39.58 38.06 -12.44
CA VAL A 126 38.24 38.05 -13.04
C VAL A 126 38.11 36.94 -14.08
N ASP A 127 39.12 36.76 -14.94
CA ASP A 127 39.17 35.67 -15.93
C ASP A 127 39.26 34.27 -15.26
N ASP A 128 40.10 34.13 -14.22
CA ASP A 128 40.22 32.87 -13.47
C ASP A 128 38.91 32.53 -12.72
N LEU A 129 38.27 33.53 -12.11
CA LEU A 129 36.97 33.36 -11.47
C LEU A 129 35.91 32.94 -12.49
N GLN A 130 35.86 33.57 -13.66
CA GLN A 130 34.94 33.20 -14.74
C GLN A 130 35.13 31.73 -15.16
N GLN A 131 36.38 31.30 -15.38
CA GLN A 131 36.68 29.91 -15.73
C GLN A 131 36.21 28.92 -14.65
N GLN A 132 36.45 29.23 -13.38
CA GLN A 132 36.00 28.40 -12.26
C GLN A 132 34.48 28.35 -12.16
N LEU A 133 33.80 29.48 -12.29
CA LEU A 133 32.34 29.57 -12.26
C LEU A 133 31.70 28.80 -13.42
N THR A 134 32.20 28.95 -14.65
CA THR A 134 31.69 28.18 -15.80
C THR A 134 31.84 26.67 -15.59
N HIS A 135 32.96 26.22 -15.02
CA HIS A 135 33.17 24.80 -14.71
C HIS A 135 32.19 24.28 -13.66
N VAL A 136 31.94 25.06 -12.61
CA VAL A 136 31.05 24.67 -11.50
C VAL A 136 29.58 24.72 -11.94
N LEU A 137 29.17 25.76 -12.66
CA LEU A 137 27.80 25.91 -13.15
C LEU A 137 27.42 24.84 -14.18
N ALA A 138 28.39 24.32 -14.95
CA ALA A 138 28.18 23.20 -15.87
C ALA A 138 27.69 21.91 -15.18
N GLN A 139 27.82 21.79 -13.86
CA GLN A 139 27.29 20.66 -13.09
C GLN A 139 25.77 20.69 -12.93
N GLY A 140 25.10 21.81 -13.27
CA GLY A 140 23.64 21.94 -13.23
C GLY A 140 23.04 21.90 -11.82
N ARG A 141 23.80 22.32 -10.79
CA ARG A 141 23.37 22.30 -9.39
C ARG A 141 23.25 23.73 -8.81
N PRO A 142 22.42 23.93 -7.77
CA PRO A 142 22.43 25.18 -7.02
C PRO A 142 23.84 25.45 -6.49
N THR A 143 24.38 26.61 -6.86
CA THR A 143 25.76 27.00 -6.60
C THR A 143 25.75 28.26 -5.76
N TYR A 144 26.56 28.26 -4.70
CA TYR A 144 26.73 29.35 -3.76
C TYR A 144 28.21 29.68 -3.66
N VAL A 145 28.56 30.94 -3.87
CA VAL A 145 29.94 31.43 -3.79
C VAL A 145 29.99 32.49 -2.71
N LEU A 146 30.81 32.25 -1.70
CA LEU A 146 31.00 33.16 -0.58
C LEU A 146 32.45 33.58 -0.46
N GLY A 147 32.72 34.85 -0.18
CA GLY A 147 34.12 35.25 -0.12
C GLY A 147 34.39 36.73 -0.11
N ASP A 148 35.58 37.10 0.37
CA ASP A 148 36.11 38.45 0.22
C ASP A 148 36.83 38.57 -1.13
N ILE A 149 36.09 39.10 -2.10
CA ILE A 149 36.56 39.25 -3.48
C ILE A 149 37.28 40.60 -3.64
N ASN A 150 37.22 41.49 -2.64
CA ASN A 150 37.81 42.83 -2.69
C ASN A 150 37.37 43.64 -3.95
N PHE A 151 36.15 43.42 -4.42
CA PHE A 151 35.47 44.21 -5.45
C PHE A 151 34.30 44.94 -4.83
N ASP A 152 34.49 46.21 -4.51
CA ASP A 152 33.47 47.00 -3.84
C ASP A 152 32.30 47.33 -4.76
N VAL A 153 31.24 46.53 -4.68
CA VAL A 153 30.03 46.67 -5.52
C VAL A 153 29.22 47.92 -5.19
N SER A 154 29.50 48.60 -4.08
CA SER A 154 28.90 49.90 -3.77
C SER A 154 29.46 51.04 -4.65
N HIS A 155 30.59 50.82 -5.32
CA HIS A 155 31.23 51.78 -6.22
C HIS A 155 31.52 51.13 -7.59
N PRO A 156 30.53 51.00 -8.49
CA PRO A 156 30.67 50.34 -9.79
C PRO A 156 31.72 50.97 -10.72
N ASP A 157 32.08 52.22 -10.48
CA ASP A 157 33.10 52.97 -11.23
C ASP A 157 34.55 52.54 -10.92
N LYS A 158 34.76 51.73 -9.87
CA LYS A 158 36.10 51.26 -9.50
C LYS A 158 36.65 50.25 -10.54
N PRO A 159 37.97 50.28 -10.82
CA PRO A 159 38.58 49.39 -11.82
C PRO A 159 38.28 47.91 -11.56
N GLY A 160 37.77 47.22 -12.58
CA GLY A 160 37.45 45.79 -12.54
C GLY A 160 36.07 45.43 -11.99
N VAL A 161 35.39 46.33 -11.26
CA VAL A 161 34.06 46.06 -10.68
C VAL A 161 33.00 45.95 -11.77
N THR A 162 33.01 46.84 -12.77
CA THR A 162 32.07 46.78 -13.89
C THR A 162 32.18 45.46 -14.67
N THR A 163 33.40 45.03 -14.98
CA THR A 163 33.66 43.75 -15.68
C THR A 163 33.20 42.56 -14.87
N TYR A 164 33.47 42.57 -13.56
CA TYR A 164 33.02 41.54 -12.64
C TYR A 164 31.49 41.46 -12.56
N LEU A 165 30.79 42.60 -12.42
CA LEU A 165 29.32 42.63 -12.41
C LEU A 165 28.72 42.17 -13.73
N GLN A 166 29.34 42.54 -14.86
CA GLN A 166 28.91 42.06 -16.18
C GLN A 166 29.05 40.54 -16.30
N GLN A 167 30.14 39.94 -15.83
CA GLN A 167 30.31 38.49 -15.82
C GLN A 167 29.29 37.76 -14.95
N LEU A 168 28.95 38.32 -13.78
CA LEU A 168 27.90 37.75 -12.94
C LEU A 168 26.56 37.75 -13.69
N ALA A 169 26.22 38.85 -14.37
CA ALA A 169 25.02 38.95 -15.18
C ALA A 169 25.02 37.96 -16.36
N GLU A 170 26.15 37.80 -17.06
CA GLU A 170 26.31 36.84 -18.17
C GLU A 170 26.16 35.38 -17.72
N LEU A 171 26.52 35.07 -16.48
CA LEU A 171 26.41 33.72 -15.89
C LEU A 171 25.11 33.50 -15.11
N SER A 172 24.17 34.44 -15.15
CA SER A 172 22.93 34.42 -14.36
C SER A 172 23.17 34.20 -12.85
N LEU A 173 24.20 34.87 -12.33
CA LEU A 173 24.60 34.87 -10.93
C LEU A 173 24.15 36.16 -10.24
N HIS A 174 23.51 36.02 -9.09
CA HIS A 174 22.95 37.11 -8.31
C HIS A 174 23.72 37.28 -7.00
N GLN A 175 24.22 38.49 -6.75
CA GLN A 175 24.80 38.90 -5.47
C GLN A 175 23.67 39.30 -4.52
N LEU A 176 23.60 38.66 -3.35
CA LEU A 176 22.49 38.82 -2.41
C LEU A 176 22.73 39.84 -1.29
N ILE A 177 23.99 40.12 -0.96
CA ILE A 177 24.34 41.09 0.08
C ILE A 177 24.40 42.49 -0.53
N THR A 178 23.57 43.38 0.02
CA THR A 178 23.48 44.80 -0.37
C THR A 178 23.89 45.75 0.74
N GLU A 179 24.12 45.23 1.95
CA GLU A 179 24.57 45.99 3.13
C GLU A 179 26.10 45.99 3.23
N PRO A 180 26.74 47.03 3.79
CA PRO A 180 28.19 47.06 4.00
C PRO A 180 28.68 45.89 4.86
N THR A 181 29.69 45.18 4.38
CA THR A 181 30.30 44.04 5.09
C THR A 181 31.58 44.43 5.83
N HIS A 182 32.17 45.58 5.46
CA HIS A 182 33.28 46.22 6.15
C HIS A 182 32.79 47.54 6.80
N PRO A 183 32.37 47.51 8.07
CA PRO A 183 31.88 48.69 8.78
C PRO A 183 33.07 49.57 9.23
N GLY A 184 33.53 50.46 8.35
CA GLY A 184 34.57 51.45 8.63
C GLY A 184 34.12 52.90 8.45
N GLU A 185 35.07 53.85 8.49
CA GLU A 185 34.81 55.28 8.18
C GLU A 185 34.24 55.48 6.77
N SER A 186 34.59 54.59 5.85
CA SER A 186 34.00 54.46 4.50
C SER A 186 33.43 53.05 4.35
N PRO A 187 32.12 52.83 4.61
CA PRO A 187 31.50 51.51 4.50
C PRO A 187 31.62 50.95 3.09
N SER A 188 31.98 49.68 2.95
CA SER A 188 32.13 49.01 1.65
C SER A 188 31.56 47.59 1.66
N ILE A 189 31.21 47.09 0.47
CA ILE A 189 30.64 45.75 0.28
C ILE A 189 31.71 44.92 -0.44
N LEU A 190 32.54 44.23 0.34
CA LEU A 190 33.69 43.45 -0.17
C LEU A 190 33.44 41.94 -0.11
N ASP A 191 32.62 41.51 0.84
CA ASP A 191 32.29 40.11 1.10
C ASP A 191 30.98 39.76 0.38
N HIS A 192 31.06 38.80 -0.54
CA HIS A 192 29.97 38.52 -1.47
C HIS A 192 29.29 37.18 -1.16
N LEU A 193 27.98 37.12 -1.38
CA LEU A 193 27.16 35.90 -1.39
C LEU A 193 26.45 35.81 -2.74
N ILE A 194 27.01 35.02 -3.63
CA ILE A 194 26.59 34.94 -5.03
C ILE A 194 25.92 33.59 -5.28
N THR A 195 24.79 33.58 -5.99
CA THR A 195 24.10 32.33 -6.34
C THR A 195 23.39 32.38 -7.68
N ASN A 196 23.26 31.21 -8.33
CA ASN A 196 22.39 31.02 -9.49
C ASN A 196 20.94 30.65 -9.10
N ARG A 197 20.66 30.52 -7.80
CA ARG A 197 19.34 30.14 -7.26
C ARG A 197 18.91 31.09 -6.12
N PRO A 198 18.71 32.39 -6.43
CA PRO A 198 18.21 33.34 -5.43
C PRO A 198 16.84 32.91 -4.88
N ASP A 199 16.04 32.20 -5.68
CA ASP A 199 14.73 31.63 -5.31
C ASP A 199 14.80 30.59 -4.18
N LEU A 200 15.94 29.91 -4.01
CA LEU A 200 16.16 28.94 -2.93
C LEU A 200 16.79 29.57 -1.67
N THR A 201 17.08 30.87 -1.71
CA THR A 201 17.83 31.56 -0.67
C THR A 201 16.95 32.54 0.07
N SER A 202 16.97 32.46 1.40
CA SER A 202 16.22 33.35 2.28
C SER A 202 17.12 33.89 3.39
N ASN A 203 16.71 34.99 4.02
CA ASN A 203 17.41 35.57 5.17
C ASN A 203 18.89 35.91 4.93
N ALA A 204 19.25 36.32 3.69
CA ALA A 204 20.57 36.86 3.40
C ALA A 204 20.75 38.18 4.16
N ARG A 205 21.72 38.24 5.09
CA ARG A 205 21.95 39.41 5.94
C ARG A 205 23.41 39.51 6.40
N VAL A 206 23.79 40.70 6.85
CA VAL A 206 25.07 40.97 7.52
C VAL A 206 24.86 40.97 9.03
N ILE A 207 25.74 40.30 9.77
CA ILE A 207 25.69 40.19 11.24
C ILE A 207 26.99 40.74 11.83
N PRO A 208 26.93 41.82 12.62
CA PRO A 208 28.08 42.34 13.34
C PRO A 208 28.65 41.31 14.31
N CYS A 209 29.91 40.90 14.08
CA CYS A 209 30.54 39.83 14.86
C CYS A 209 31.75 40.28 15.69
N ASN A 210 32.35 41.44 15.39
CA ASN A 210 33.51 42.01 16.08
C ASN A 210 34.73 41.04 16.18
N ILE A 211 34.83 40.07 15.28
CA ILE A 211 35.99 39.15 15.23
C ILE A 211 37.13 39.82 14.45
N SER A 212 36.79 40.44 13.32
CA SER A 212 37.69 41.24 12.49
C SER A 212 37.01 42.57 12.14
N ASP A 213 37.62 43.34 11.24
CA ASP A 213 37.00 44.51 10.60
C ASP A 213 35.97 44.14 9.52
N HIS A 214 35.63 42.85 9.39
CA HIS A 214 34.55 42.35 8.55
C HIS A 214 33.44 41.73 9.39
N ASP A 215 32.21 41.92 8.96
CA ASP A 215 31.02 41.32 9.55
C ASP A 215 30.67 39.98 8.88
N LEU A 216 29.98 39.10 9.62
CA LEU A 216 29.56 37.80 9.11
C LEU A 216 28.43 37.98 8.11
N ILE A 217 28.57 37.45 6.91
CA ILE A 217 27.44 37.31 5.97
C ILE A 217 26.81 35.93 6.16
N THR A 218 25.48 35.84 6.21
CA THR A 218 24.77 34.55 6.33
C THR A 218 23.50 34.50 5.49
N ALA A 219 23.13 33.30 5.05
CA ALA A 219 21.85 33.03 4.41
C ALA A 219 21.35 31.61 4.72
N SER A 220 20.05 31.42 4.58
CA SER A 220 19.36 30.13 4.75
C SER A 220 18.94 29.58 3.40
N ILE A 221 19.36 28.36 3.08
CA ILE A 221 19.04 27.66 1.84
C ILE A 221 17.89 26.69 2.10
N THR A 222 16.79 26.87 1.38
CA THR A 222 15.63 25.96 1.45
C THR A 222 15.95 24.71 0.65
N ASN A 223 16.09 23.57 1.34
CA ASN A 223 16.53 22.31 0.75
C ASN A 223 15.37 21.62 0.02
N THR A 224 14.97 22.11 -1.15
CA THR A 224 13.99 21.44 -2.02
C THR A 224 14.71 20.44 -2.92
N LYS A 225 14.16 19.21 -3.01
CA LYS A 225 14.52 18.29 -4.10
C LYS A 225 14.32 19.06 -5.41
N THR A 226 15.37 19.19 -6.22
CA THR A 226 15.20 19.50 -7.64
C THR A 226 14.58 18.27 -8.31
N ARG A 227 13.26 18.13 -8.22
CA ARG A 227 12.50 17.36 -9.20
C ARG A 227 12.40 18.29 -10.40
N HIS A 228 13.03 17.94 -11.51
CA HIS A 228 12.73 18.62 -12.77
C HIS A 228 11.23 18.49 -12.99
N VAL A 229 10.52 19.62 -12.89
CA VAL A 229 9.14 19.70 -13.35
C VAL A 229 9.22 19.49 -14.86
N PRO A 230 8.56 18.47 -15.43
CA PRO A 230 8.49 18.34 -16.87
C PRO A 230 7.74 19.55 -17.41
N VAL A 231 8.47 20.49 -18.02
CA VAL A 231 7.86 21.56 -18.81
C VAL A 231 7.34 20.91 -20.08
N THR A 232 6.03 20.98 -20.30
CA THR A 232 5.45 20.58 -21.58
C THR A 232 5.63 21.76 -22.52
N CYS A 233 6.66 21.70 -23.38
CA CYS A 233 6.84 22.65 -24.46
C CYS A 233 6.11 22.13 -25.71
N THR A 234 5.17 22.91 -26.23
CA THR A 234 4.47 22.61 -27.47
C THR A 234 5.34 23.05 -28.64
N VAL A 235 6.14 22.13 -29.17
CA VAL A 235 7.00 22.41 -30.35
C VAL A 235 6.24 22.02 -31.62
N ARG A 236 6.23 22.89 -32.65
CA ARG A 236 5.69 22.50 -33.97
C ARG A 236 6.47 21.29 -34.50
N SER A 237 5.75 20.26 -34.94
CA SER A 237 6.37 19.05 -35.48
C SER A 237 7.11 19.34 -36.79
N THR A 238 8.43 19.27 -36.78
CA THR A 238 9.26 19.45 -37.99
C THR A 238 9.32 18.21 -38.89
N ARG A 239 8.71 17.08 -38.46
CA ARG A 239 8.73 15.81 -39.19
C ARG A 239 7.63 15.71 -40.25
N HIS A 240 6.54 16.43 -40.09
CA HIS A 240 5.38 16.46 -41.01
C HIS A 240 4.84 17.89 -41.12
N VAL A 241 5.63 18.79 -41.72
CA VAL A 241 5.23 20.19 -41.91
C VAL A 241 4.20 20.28 -43.03
N ASP A 242 2.97 20.65 -42.70
CA ASP A 242 1.99 21.11 -43.69
C ASP A 242 2.40 22.52 -44.16
N THR A 243 2.96 22.58 -45.36
CA THR A 243 3.47 23.84 -45.94
C THR A 243 2.36 24.84 -46.23
N ALA A 244 1.12 24.38 -46.50
CA ALA A 244 0.01 25.28 -46.76
C ALA A 244 -0.50 25.93 -45.46
N ALA A 245 -0.63 25.14 -44.39
CA ALA A 245 -0.98 25.65 -43.07
C ALA A 245 0.08 26.61 -42.53
N LEU A 246 1.38 26.29 -42.70
CA LEU A 246 2.47 27.17 -42.28
C LEU A 246 2.48 28.51 -43.02
N CYS A 247 2.27 28.49 -44.34
CA CYS A 247 2.18 29.72 -45.12
C CYS A 247 0.97 30.57 -44.70
N LEU A 248 -0.15 29.93 -44.37
CA LEU A 248 -1.35 30.62 -43.90
C LEU A 248 -1.12 31.28 -42.54
N ASP A 249 -0.52 30.56 -41.58
CA ASP A 249 -0.15 31.10 -40.27
C ASP A 249 0.80 32.30 -40.39
N LEU A 250 1.81 32.21 -41.27
CA LEU A 250 2.76 33.30 -41.52
C LEU A 250 2.10 34.53 -42.15
N LEU A 251 1.10 34.33 -43.02
CA LEU A 251 0.34 35.41 -43.65
C LEU A 251 -0.64 36.10 -42.68
N LEU A 252 -1.13 35.38 -41.68
CA LEU A 252 -2.09 35.89 -40.70
C LEU A 252 -1.42 36.48 -39.45
N ALA A 253 -0.13 36.21 -39.22
CA ALA A 253 0.62 36.77 -38.11
C ALA A 253 0.86 38.29 -38.25
N ASP A 254 0.75 39.04 -37.14
CA ASP A 254 1.00 40.48 -37.12
C ASP A 254 2.50 40.76 -36.98
N TRP A 255 3.13 41.14 -38.08
CA TRP A 255 4.57 41.45 -38.16
C TRP A 255 4.90 42.92 -37.85
N ALA A 256 3.91 43.75 -37.52
CA ALA A 256 4.11 45.19 -37.42
C ALA A 256 5.13 45.59 -36.35
N GLU A 257 5.36 44.77 -35.32
CA GLU A 257 6.37 45.02 -34.30
C GLU A 257 7.80 44.78 -34.83
N VAL A 258 7.98 43.74 -35.65
CA VAL A 258 9.26 43.43 -36.31
C VAL A 258 9.59 44.47 -37.38
N ASP A 259 8.59 44.89 -38.14
CA ASP A 259 8.77 45.87 -39.22
C ASP A 259 9.10 47.27 -38.72
N ARG A 260 8.60 47.64 -37.53
CA ARG A 260 8.79 48.96 -36.92
C ARG A 260 10.02 49.06 -36.01
N ALA A 261 10.70 47.96 -35.71
CA ALA A 261 11.87 47.97 -34.84
C ALA A 261 13.13 48.52 -35.54
N ASP A 262 13.84 49.44 -34.88
CA ASP A 262 15.02 50.12 -35.45
C ASP A 262 16.34 49.34 -35.22
N SER A 263 16.39 48.44 -34.24
CA SER A 263 17.59 47.64 -33.92
C SER A 263 17.41 46.15 -34.27
N ILE A 264 18.52 45.49 -34.60
CA ILE A 264 18.53 44.04 -34.92
C ILE A 264 18.03 43.21 -33.73
N THR A 265 18.40 43.61 -32.51
CA THR A 265 17.98 42.94 -31.28
C THR A 265 16.47 43.07 -31.07
N ASP A 266 15.90 44.24 -31.34
CA ASP A 266 14.46 44.47 -31.19
C ASP A 266 13.65 43.75 -32.27
N LYS A 267 14.18 43.67 -33.51
CA LYS A 267 13.60 42.84 -34.57
C LYS A 267 13.60 41.37 -34.20
N TRP A 268 14.68 40.87 -33.62
CA TRP A 268 14.80 39.48 -33.17
C TRP A 268 13.84 39.18 -32.01
N ASN A 269 13.73 40.09 -31.04
CA ASN A 269 12.82 39.93 -29.92
C ASN A 269 11.34 40.00 -30.36
N GLY A 270 11.01 40.91 -31.28
CA GLY A 270 9.68 40.97 -31.90
C GLY A 270 9.38 39.70 -32.70
N PHE A 271 10.35 39.16 -33.42
CA PHE A 271 10.21 37.89 -34.13
C PHE A 271 9.92 36.74 -33.16
N LEU A 272 10.65 36.66 -32.04
CA LEU A 272 10.41 35.65 -31.01
C LEU A 272 9.02 35.77 -30.38
N ARG A 273 8.52 36.98 -30.13
CA ARG A 273 7.16 37.19 -29.60
C ARG A 273 6.06 36.74 -30.57
N VAL A 274 6.23 36.97 -31.87
CA VAL A 274 5.28 36.54 -32.89
C VAL A 274 5.38 35.03 -33.15
N TRP A 275 6.57 34.45 -32.98
CA TRP A 275 6.85 33.05 -33.33
C TRP A 275 6.70 32.06 -32.17
N ASP A 276 6.89 32.49 -30.93
CA ASP A 276 6.86 31.65 -29.73
C ASP A 276 5.58 31.92 -28.92
N PRO A 277 4.57 31.03 -28.96
CA PRO A 277 3.32 31.20 -28.20
C PRO A 277 3.49 30.81 -26.72
N ALA A 278 4.66 31.07 -26.14
CA ALA A 278 4.91 30.91 -24.71
C ALA A 278 4.51 32.22 -24.01
N ASP A 279 3.26 32.31 -23.59
CA ASP A 279 2.72 33.44 -22.83
C ASP A 279 3.59 33.82 -21.61
N GLU A 280 3.52 35.11 -21.33
CA GLU A 280 4.27 35.94 -20.39
C GLU A 280 4.44 35.36 -18.97
N GLN A 281 5.66 35.47 -18.43
CA GLN A 281 5.97 35.20 -17.03
C GLN A 281 5.62 36.41 -16.15
N GLN A 282 4.56 36.27 -15.34
CA GLN A 282 4.42 37.00 -14.06
C GLN A 282 5.04 36.19 -12.90
N PRO A 283 5.59 36.86 -11.87
CA PRO A 283 6.28 36.21 -10.76
C PRO A 283 5.29 35.50 -9.83
N ALA A 284 5.44 34.18 -9.70
CA ALA A 284 4.63 33.35 -8.83
C ALA A 284 4.75 33.76 -7.36
N GLU A 285 3.62 34.18 -6.77
CA GLU A 285 3.41 34.08 -5.34
C GLU A 285 3.59 32.63 -4.90
N THR A 286 4.14 32.48 -3.69
CA THR A 286 4.45 31.22 -3.03
C THR A 286 3.27 30.23 -3.08
N SER A 287 3.35 29.22 -3.96
CA SER A 287 2.46 28.07 -3.91
C SER A 287 2.82 27.18 -2.71
N PRO A 288 1.83 26.60 -2.01
CA PRO A 288 2.10 25.79 -0.84
C PRO A 288 2.92 24.55 -1.21
N SER A 289 3.73 24.06 -0.28
CA SER A 289 4.36 22.74 -0.39
C SER A 289 3.30 21.68 -0.73
N ALA A 290 3.59 20.78 -1.67
CA ALA A 290 2.69 19.67 -2.04
C ALA A 290 2.25 18.84 -0.83
N ASP A 291 3.00 18.79 0.27
CA ASP A 291 2.55 18.12 1.50
C ASP A 291 1.45 18.88 2.29
N ASN A 292 1.20 20.16 1.99
CA ASN A 292 0.17 21.01 2.60
C ASN A 292 -1.01 21.34 1.65
N LEU A 293 -1.00 20.88 0.39
CA LEU A 293 -2.11 21.05 -0.57
C LEU A 293 -3.12 19.89 -0.56
N TYR A 294 -2.80 18.79 0.15
CA TYR A 294 -3.62 17.57 0.23
C TYR A 294 -4.12 17.25 1.65
N GLU A 295 -4.35 18.26 2.48
CA GLU A 295 -5.13 18.08 3.71
C GLU A 295 -6.63 17.83 3.42
N GLY A 296 -7.07 17.99 2.17
CA GLY A 296 -8.40 17.63 1.69
C GLY A 296 -8.50 16.23 1.05
N ASP A 297 -9.71 15.70 1.01
CA ASP A 297 -10.07 14.47 0.30
C ASP A 297 -10.00 14.71 -1.22
N GLU A 298 -9.24 13.90 -1.97
CA GLU A 298 -9.09 14.07 -3.43
C GLU A 298 -10.41 13.79 -4.14
N ASN A 299 -11.31 13.02 -3.51
CA ASN A 299 -12.59 12.64 -4.06
C ASN A 299 -13.71 12.97 -3.06
N PRO A 300 -14.03 14.25 -2.81
CA PRO A 300 -14.83 14.68 -1.66
C PRO A 300 -16.24 14.06 -1.58
N GLU A 301 -16.84 13.71 -2.72
CA GLU A 301 -18.15 13.03 -2.74
C GLU A 301 -18.09 11.54 -2.36
N ARG A 302 -16.98 10.86 -2.67
CA ARG A 302 -16.81 9.42 -2.49
C ARG A 302 -15.98 9.09 -1.23
N GLY A 303 -15.03 9.95 -0.92
CA GLY A 303 -14.05 9.84 0.14
C GLY A 303 -12.77 9.12 -0.29
N ASN A 304 -11.69 9.37 0.45
CA ASN A 304 -10.45 8.59 0.46
C ASN A 304 -10.22 7.94 1.84
N TRP A 305 -9.26 7.00 1.92
CA TRP A 305 -8.77 6.53 3.22
C TRP A 305 -8.23 7.69 4.07
N THR A 306 -8.49 7.68 5.38
CA THR A 306 -7.97 8.75 6.27
C THR A 306 -6.47 8.64 6.52
N GLY A 307 -5.91 7.43 6.36
CA GLY A 307 -4.48 7.18 6.45
C GLY A 307 -4.07 5.94 5.68
N LYS A 308 -2.77 5.84 5.35
CA LYS A 308 -2.20 4.70 4.60
C LYS A 308 -2.32 3.36 5.35
N LEU A 309 -2.23 3.41 6.68
CA LEU A 309 -2.39 2.21 7.51
C LEU A 309 -3.83 1.69 7.51
N ASP A 310 -4.83 2.56 7.38
CA ASP A 310 -6.24 2.14 7.28
C ASP A 310 -6.41 1.22 6.05
N PHE A 311 -5.94 1.68 4.88
CA PHE A 311 -5.95 0.89 3.64
C PHE A 311 -5.16 -0.42 3.78
N LEU A 312 -3.91 -0.34 4.25
CA LEU A 312 -3.02 -1.50 4.31
C LEU A 312 -3.58 -2.58 5.26
N LEU A 313 -4.10 -2.18 6.42
CA LEU A 313 -4.74 -3.10 7.37
C LEU A 313 -6.06 -3.63 6.84
N SER A 314 -6.86 -2.83 6.14
CA SER A 314 -8.08 -3.33 5.47
C SER A 314 -7.77 -4.36 4.39
N CYS A 315 -6.74 -4.15 3.56
CA CYS A 315 -6.31 -5.16 2.58
C CYS A 315 -5.71 -6.39 3.24
N LEU A 316 -4.93 -6.23 4.32
CA LEU A 316 -4.36 -7.36 5.05
C LEU A 316 -5.45 -8.17 5.77
N GLY A 317 -6.41 -7.53 6.44
CA GLY A 317 -7.55 -8.21 7.07
C GLY A 317 -8.50 -8.83 6.05
N TYR A 318 -8.63 -8.24 4.86
CA TYR A 318 -9.39 -8.85 3.77
C TYR A 318 -8.75 -10.17 3.31
N ALA A 319 -7.42 -10.18 3.11
CA ALA A 319 -6.67 -11.36 2.66
C ALA A 319 -6.48 -12.40 3.79
N VAL A 320 -6.19 -11.95 5.01
CA VAL A 320 -6.02 -12.81 6.17
C VAL A 320 -7.39 -13.11 6.79
N GLY A 321 -8.03 -14.15 6.29
CA GLY A 321 -9.33 -14.62 6.78
C GLY A 321 -9.28 -15.98 7.47
N LEU A 322 -10.45 -16.57 7.67
CA LEU A 322 -10.60 -17.92 8.25
C LEU A 322 -9.78 -18.97 7.48
N GLY A 323 -9.71 -18.84 6.15
CA GLY A 323 -8.96 -19.73 5.24
C GLY A 323 -7.50 -19.94 5.63
N ASN A 324 -6.84 -18.92 6.20
CA ASN A 324 -5.45 -18.98 6.63
C ASN A 324 -5.26 -19.89 7.85
N VAL A 325 -6.26 -19.96 8.73
CA VAL A 325 -6.19 -20.71 9.99
C VAL A 325 -6.69 -22.15 9.81
N TRP A 326 -7.78 -22.37 9.08
CA TRP A 326 -8.42 -23.70 9.04
C TRP A 326 -8.23 -24.50 7.74
N ARG A 327 -7.86 -23.86 6.63
CA ARG A 327 -7.82 -24.49 5.30
C ARG A 327 -6.39 -24.68 4.84
N PHE A 328 -5.58 -23.63 4.91
CA PHE A 328 -4.18 -23.71 4.51
C PHE A 328 -3.39 -24.78 5.28
N PRO A 329 -3.48 -24.88 6.63
CA PRO A 329 -2.72 -25.89 7.36
C PRO A 329 -3.13 -27.32 6.95
N TYR A 330 -4.43 -27.55 6.78
CA TYR A 330 -4.97 -28.81 6.27
C TYR A 330 -4.44 -29.16 4.87
N LEU A 331 -4.48 -28.21 3.94
CA LEU A 331 -3.96 -28.40 2.58
C LEU A 331 -2.46 -28.66 2.57
N CYS A 332 -1.70 -27.99 3.42
CA CYS A 332 -0.25 -28.19 3.52
C CYS A 332 0.06 -29.64 3.89
N TYR A 333 -0.58 -30.16 4.95
CA TYR A 333 -0.41 -31.55 5.36
C TYR A 333 -0.88 -32.54 4.28
N LYS A 334 -2.13 -32.40 3.79
CA LYS A 334 -2.74 -33.32 2.81
C LYS A 334 -1.89 -33.48 1.55
N ASN A 335 -1.18 -32.43 1.15
CA ASN A 335 -0.42 -32.36 -0.09
C ASN A 335 1.10 -32.47 0.09
N GLY A 336 1.56 -33.17 1.12
CA GLY A 336 2.98 -33.50 1.30
C GLY A 336 3.75 -32.60 2.25
N GLY A 337 3.06 -32.03 3.24
CA GLY A 337 3.65 -31.21 4.30
C GLY A 337 4.42 -30.02 3.75
N GLY A 338 5.70 -29.90 4.12
CA GLY A 338 6.56 -28.81 3.67
C GLY A 338 6.79 -28.76 2.16
N ALA A 339 6.60 -29.85 1.43
CA ALA A 339 6.74 -29.87 -0.03
C ALA A 339 5.70 -28.97 -0.71
N PHE A 340 4.49 -28.88 -0.16
CA PHE A 340 3.40 -28.02 -0.66
C PHE A 340 3.75 -26.53 -0.68
N LEU A 341 4.71 -26.08 0.14
CA LEU A 341 5.15 -24.69 0.13
C LEU A 341 5.82 -24.27 -1.18
N ILE A 342 6.38 -25.22 -1.94
CA ILE A 342 6.99 -24.96 -3.26
C ILE A 342 5.93 -24.55 -4.28
N PRO A 343 4.90 -25.38 -4.61
CA PRO A 343 3.85 -24.97 -5.52
C PRO A 343 3.09 -23.76 -5.00
N TYR A 344 2.86 -23.64 -3.69
CA TYR A 344 2.22 -22.46 -3.10
C TYR A 344 2.99 -21.17 -3.34
N ALA A 345 4.31 -21.14 -3.11
CA ALA A 345 5.16 -19.97 -3.36
C ALA A 345 5.28 -19.65 -4.85
N LEU A 346 5.37 -20.65 -5.71
CA LEU A 346 5.42 -20.44 -7.17
C LEU A 346 4.09 -19.90 -7.71
N SER A 347 2.95 -20.40 -7.21
CA SER A 347 1.63 -19.84 -7.53
C SER A 347 1.47 -18.41 -7.00
N LEU A 348 2.00 -18.10 -5.82
CA LEU A 348 2.02 -16.71 -5.31
C LEU A 348 2.77 -15.78 -6.27
N LEU A 349 3.97 -16.15 -6.70
CA LEU A 349 4.80 -15.31 -7.56
C LEU A 349 4.26 -15.23 -8.99
N GLY A 350 3.73 -16.33 -9.53
CA GLY A 350 3.24 -16.42 -10.90
C GLY A 350 1.81 -15.94 -11.12
N LEU A 351 0.96 -15.96 -10.08
CA LEU A 351 -0.45 -15.57 -10.14
C LEU A 351 -0.83 -14.53 -9.11
N GLY A 352 -0.55 -14.81 -7.83
CA GLY A 352 -1.04 -14.02 -6.71
C GLY A 352 -0.59 -12.57 -6.78
N VAL A 353 0.73 -12.33 -6.75
CA VAL A 353 1.32 -10.98 -6.81
C VAL A 353 0.92 -10.24 -8.10
N PRO A 354 0.99 -10.84 -9.31
CA PRO A 354 0.55 -10.18 -10.53
C PRO A 354 -0.93 -9.77 -10.53
N LEU A 355 -1.86 -10.68 -10.24
CA LEU A 355 -3.28 -10.34 -10.30
C LEU A 355 -3.68 -9.39 -9.15
N PHE A 356 -3.07 -9.52 -7.97
CA PHE A 356 -3.29 -8.57 -6.89
C PHE A 356 -2.82 -7.16 -7.25
N LEU A 357 -1.64 -7.03 -7.90
CA LEU A 357 -1.17 -5.74 -8.41
C LEU A 357 -2.12 -5.18 -9.47
N LEU A 358 -2.67 -6.04 -10.33
CA LEU A 358 -3.63 -5.63 -11.35
C LEU A 358 -4.90 -5.04 -10.72
N ASP A 359 -5.52 -5.74 -9.78
CA ASP A 359 -6.74 -5.30 -9.09
C ASP A 359 -6.52 -3.95 -8.39
N LEU A 360 -5.42 -3.82 -7.63
CA LEU A 360 -5.15 -2.56 -6.94
C LEU A 360 -4.83 -1.42 -7.91
N THR A 361 -4.12 -1.69 -9.01
CA THR A 361 -3.79 -0.67 -10.02
C THR A 361 -5.04 -0.18 -10.72
N LEU A 362 -5.92 -1.08 -11.16
CA LEU A 362 -7.16 -0.73 -11.83
C LEU A 362 -8.08 0.07 -10.89
N GLY A 363 -8.23 -0.38 -9.64
CA GLY A 363 -9.04 0.31 -8.63
C GLY A 363 -8.51 1.71 -8.34
N GLN A 364 -7.22 1.84 -8.00
CA GLN A 364 -6.62 3.12 -7.62
C GLN A 364 -6.56 4.12 -8.79
N TYR A 365 -6.29 3.65 -10.01
CA TYR A 365 -6.22 4.54 -11.18
C TYR A 365 -7.59 5.09 -11.57
N SER A 366 -8.63 4.25 -11.54
CA SER A 366 -9.97 4.65 -11.97
C SER A 366 -10.75 5.39 -10.89
N ALA A 367 -10.45 5.14 -9.61
CA ALA A 367 -11.28 5.55 -8.48
C ALA A 367 -12.74 5.06 -8.58
N MET A 368 -12.97 3.91 -9.23
CA MET A 368 -14.28 3.29 -9.45
C MET A 368 -14.36 1.88 -8.87
N ALA A 369 -15.56 1.47 -8.47
CA ALA A 369 -15.87 0.07 -8.16
C ALA A 369 -15.96 -0.81 -9.43
N PRO A 370 -15.84 -2.14 -9.33
CA PRO A 370 -15.73 -3.05 -10.47
C PRO A 370 -16.75 -2.85 -11.61
N VAL A 371 -18.03 -2.66 -11.30
CA VAL A 371 -19.09 -2.52 -12.32
C VAL A 371 -18.85 -1.29 -13.20
N SER A 372 -18.65 -0.12 -12.58
CA SER A 372 -18.37 1.13 -13.29
C SER A 372 -16.97 1.12 -13.91
N LEU A 373 -16.00 0.48 -13.24
CA LEU A 373 -14.64 0.32 -13.72
C LEU A 373 -14.60 -0.40 -15.07
N PHE A 374 -15.09 -1.64 -15.15
CA PHE A 374 -14.99 -2.42 -16.39
C PHE A 374 -15.84 -1.85 -17.53
N LYS A 375 -16.95 -1.19 -17.20
CA LYS A 375 -17.77 -0.44 -18.17
C LYS A 375 -16.99 0.68 -18.84
N ASN A 376 -16.12 1.38 -18.11
CA ASN A 376 -15.32 2.50 -18.63
C ASN A 376 -13.94 2.08 -19.15
N TYR A 377 -13.34 1.07 -18.55
CA TYR A 377 -12.02 0.54 -18.92
C TYR A 377 -12.01 -0.10 -20.32
N ALA A 378 -12.94 -1.02 -20.55
CA ALA A 378 -13.16 -1.67 -21.82
C ALA A 378 -14.61 -2.17 -21.81
N PRO A 379 -15.57 -1.46 -22.42
CA PRO A 379 -16.99 -1.79 -22.34
C PRO A 379 -17.34 -3.25 -22.72
N ALA A 380 -16.53 -3.89 -23.58
CA ALA A 380 -16.56 -5.33 -23.87
C ALA A 380 -16.48 -6.23 -22.63
N LEU A 381 -15.77 -5.79 -21.59
CA LEU A 381 -15.54 -6.49 -20.33
C LEU A 381 -16.51 -6.08 -19.23
N ARG A 382 -17.54 -5.27 -19.49
CA ARG A 382 -18.50 -4.83 -18.47
C ARG A 382 -19.07 -5.99 -17.64
N GLY A 383 -19.28 -7.14 -18.27
CA GLY A 383 -19.77 -8.35 -17.58
C GLY A 383 -18.84 -8.87 -16.49
N VAL A 384 -17.53 -8.58 -16.55
CA VAL A 384 -16.52 -8.92 -15.52
C VAL A 384 -16.86 -8.20 -14.21
N GLY A 385 -17.11 -6.89 -14.25
CA GLY A 385 -17.50 -6.12 -13.07
C GLY A 385 -18.83 -6.58 -12.47
N ILE A 386 -19.80 -6.95 -13.31
CA ILE A 386 -21.08 -7.52 -12.86
C ILE A 386 -20.87 -8.89 -12.21
N ALA A 387 -19.99 -9.73 -12.77
CA ALA A 387 -19.66 -11.04 -12.21
C ALA A 387 -19.02 -10.91 -10.81
N MET A 388 -18.12 -9.94 -10.62
CA MET A 388 -17.54 -9.62 -9.32
C MET A 388 -18.59 -9.18 -8.29
N PHE A 389 -19.50 -8.30 -8.70
CA PHE A 389 -20.62 -7.86 -7.86
C PHE A 389 -21.50 -9.05 -7.44
N LEU A 390 -21.93 -9.88 -8.39
CA LEU A 390 -22.77 -11.06 -8.11
C LEU A 390 -22.05 -12.08 -7.23
N SER A 391 -20.75 -12.30 -7.47
CA SER A 391 -19.94 -13.18 -6.62
C SER A 391 -19.90 -12.65 -5.19
N SER A 392 -19.72 -11.35 -5.00
CA SER A 392 -19.71 -10.73 -3.67
C SER A 392 -21.06 -10.85 -2.96
N VAL A 393 -22.18 -10.79 -3.67
CA VAL A 393 -23.52 -11.05 -3.09
C VAL A 393 -23.62 -12.49 -2.60
N VAL A 394 -23.27 -13.48 -3.43
CA VAL A 394 -23.37 -14.90 -3.06
C VAL A 394 -22.41 -15.25 -1.92
N VAL A 395 -21.16 -14.79 -1.99
CA VAL A 395 -20.16 -15.03 -0.94
C VAL A 395 -20.53 -14.32 0.34
N GLY A 396 -20.97 -13.06 0.27
CA GLY A 396 -21.40 -12.29 1.43
C GLY A 396 -22.56 -12.94 2.21
N LEU A 397 -23.42 -13.72 1.53
CA LEU A 397 -24.50 -14.47 2.18
C LEU A 397 -23.98 -15.63 3.03
N TYR A 398 -23.28 -16.59 2.43
CA TYR A 398 -22.85 -17.79 3.16
C TYR A 398 -21.69 -17.51 4.11
N TYR A 399 -20.80 -16.59 3.77
CA TYR A 399 -19.67 -16.23 4.62
C TYR A 399 -20.14 -15.59 5.93
N ASN A 400 -21.17 -14.76 5.89
CA ASN A 400 -21.73 -14.19 7.13
C ASN A 400 -22.45 -15.23 8.01
N MET A 401 -22.89 -16.35 7.42
CA MET A 401 -23.42 -17.49 8.21
C MET A 401 -22.30 -18.17 9.02
N ILE A 402 -21.09 -18.26 8.46
CA ILE A 402 -19.91 -18.74 9.20
C ILE A 402 -19.58 -17.80 10.37
N ILE A 403 -19.68 -16.48 10.15
CA ILE A 403 -19.52 -15.48 11.21
C ILE A 403 -20.62 -15.64 12.27
N ALA A 404 -21.85 -15.98 11.89
CA ALA A 404 -22.92 -16.27 12.84
C ALA A 404 -22.59 -17.48 13.74
N TRP A 405 -21.93 -18.52 13.20
CA TRP A 405 -21.45 -19.64 14.02
C TRP A 405 -20.38 -19.18 15.02
N THR A 406 -19.42 -18.34 14.62
CA THR A 406 -18.40 -17.83 15.56
C THR A 406 -19.00 -16.93 16.65
N VAL A 407 -20.01 -16.12 16.32
CA VAL A 407 -20.80 -15.34 17.29
C VAL A 407 -21.47 -16.27 18.31
N TYR A 408 -22.13 -17.33 17.84
CA TYR A 408 -22.81 -18.28 18.71
C TYR A 408 -21.83 -18.93 19.69
N TYR A 409 -20.70 -19.45 19.18
CA TYR A 409 -19.68 -20.08 20.02
C TYR A 409 -18.98 -19.10 20.97
N THR A 410 -18.80 -17.83 20.57
CA THR A 410 -18.24 -16.79 21.45
C THR A 410 -19.15 -16.56 22.67
N TYR A 411 -20.46 -16.43 22.44
CA TYR A 411 -21.44 -16.30 23.52
C TYR A 411 -21.53 -17.59 24.36
N SER A 412 -21.58 -18.76 23.72
CA SER A 412 -21.62 -20.06 24.40
C SER A 412 -20.35 -20.38 25.21
N SER A 413 -19.25 -19.66 24.96
CA SER A 413 -18.03 -19.75 25.76
C SER A 413 -18.10 -18.93 27.06
N MET A 414 -19.13 -18.11 27.29
CA MET A 414 -19.26 -17.26 28.49
C MET A 414 -19.87 -18.02 29.68
N THR A 415 -19.30 -19.17 30.01
CA THR A 415 -19.74 -20.06 31.08
C THR A 415 -18.53 -20.70 31.76
N ALA A 416 -18.70 -21.14 33.01
CA ALA A 416 -17.64 -21.83 33.75
C ALA A 416 -17.32 -23.18 33.11
N ASP A 417 -18.34 -23.98 32.81
CA ASP A 417 -18.23 -25.26 32.13
C ASP A 417 -18.66 -25.10 30.68
N LEU A 418 -17.80 -25.47 29.73
CA LEU A 418 -18.08 -25.33 28.31
C LEU A 418 -19.14 -26.35 27.87
N PRO A 419 -20.13 -25.98 27.05
CA PRO A 419 -21.20 -26.90 26.63
C PRO A 419 -20.71 -28.13 25.85
N TRP A 420 -19.56 -28.03 25.19
CA TRP A 420 -18.95 -29.14 24.45
C TRP A 420 -17.94 -29.95 25.27
N GLN A 421 -17.90 -29.76 26.59
CA GLN A 421 -16.91 -30.41 27.45
C GLN A 421 -17.31 -31.83 27.85
N TYR A 422 -18.60 -32.07 28.08
CA TYR A 422 -19.10 -33.31 28.67
C TYR A 422 -20.17 -33.96 27.79
N CYS A 423 -20.42 -35.24 28.03
CA CYS A 423 -21.43 -36.04 27.32
C CYS A 423 -22.78 -36.12 28.06
N ASN A 424 -23.02 -35.26 29.05
CA ASN A 424 -24.17 -35.31 29.95
C ASN A 424 -25.27 -34.29 29.60
N HIS A 425 -25.43 -33.97 28.32
CA HIS A 425 -26.46 -33.04 27.83
C HIS A 425 -27.58 -33.74 27.06
N ASP A 426 -28.70 -33.05 26.88
CA ASP A 426 -29.89 -33.55 26.20
C ASP A 426 -29.70 -33.82 24.70
N TYR A 427 -28.74 -33.14 24.07
CA TYR A 427 -28.35 -33.35 22.67
C TYR A 427 -27.33 -34.49 22.48
N ASN A 428 -26.82 -35.06 23.57
CA ASN A 428 -25.85 -36.14 23.45
C ASN A 428 -26.51 -37.47 23.13
N THR A 429 -25.83 -38.28 22.32
CA THR A 429 -26.29 -39.63 21.97
C THR A 429 -25.53 -40.69 22.79
N PRO A 430 -25.96 -41.97 22.77
CA PRO A 430 -25.22 -43.05 23.43
C PRO A 430 -23.79 -43.25 22.89
N ASN A 431 -23.49 -42.67 21.72
CA ASN A 431 -22.18 -42.74 21.09
C ASN A 431 -21.21 -41.66 21.57
N CYS A 432 -21.68 -40.68 22.36
CA CYS A 432 -20.83 -39.65 22.91
C CYS A 432 -19.75 -40.25 23.81
N PHE A 433 -18.50 -39.85 23.60
CA PHE A 433 -17.36 -40.34 24.33
C PHE A 433 -16.41 -39.21 24.72
N ASN A 434 -16.33 -38.92 26.02
CA ASN A 434 -15.27 -38.09 26.61
C ASN A 434 -14.17 -38.99 27.22
N PHE A 435 -12.91 -38.77 26.82
CA PHE A 435 -11.76 -39.58 27.22
C PHE A 435 -11.34 -39.38 28.69
N ASP A 436 -11.40 -38.15 29.19
CA ASP A 436 -11.01 -37.80 30.56
C ASP A 436 -11.95 -38.45 31.57
N ASP A 437 -13.25 -38.38 31.30
CA ASP A 437 -14.28 -39.04 32.11
C ASP A 437 -14.10 -40.57 32.09
N TYR A 438 -13.73 -41.14 30.94
CA TYR A 438 -13.45 -42.58 30.82
C TYR A 438 -12.23 -43.02 31.64
N GLU A 439 -11.10 -42.31 31.54
CA GLU A 439 -9.91 -42.61 32.35
C GLU A 439 -10.18 -42.36 33.84
N HIS A 440 -11.02 -41.39 34.19
CA HIS A 440 -11.48 -41.19 35.56
C HIS A 440 -12.31 -42.38 36.06
N CYS A 441 -13.27 -42.88 35.26
CA CYS A 441 -14.02 -44.10 35.56
C CYS A 441 -13.09 -45.30 35.77
N LYS A 442 -12.12 -45.48 34.87
CA LYS A 442 -11.15 -46.57 34.92
C LYS A 442 -10.22 -46.47 36.14
N ALA A 443 -9.88 -45.26 36.57
CA ALA A 443 -9.07 -45.04 37.76
C ALA A 443 -9.85 -45.28 39.07
N ILE A 444 -11.14 -44.94 39.10
CA ILE A 444 -12.02 -45.19 40.25
C ILE A 444 -12.35 -46.68 40.37
N TYR A 445 -12.69 -47.32 39.26
CA TYR A 445 -13.16 -48.70 39.20
C TYR A 445 -12.05 -49.61 38.67
N ASN A 446 -11.33 -50.27 39.59
CA ASN A 446 -10.33 -51.29 39.26
C ASN A 446 -10.87 -52.37 38.30
N GLU A 447 -9.99 -53.05 37.57
CA GLU A 447 -10.31 -54.19 36.66
C GLU A 447 -11.13 -55.32 37.31
N SER A 448 -11.25 -55.34 38.64
CA SER A 448 -11.95 -56.36 39.42
C SER A 448 -13.48 -56.16 39.48
N THR A 449 -13.99 -54.99 39.11
CA THR A 449 -15.43 -54.65 39.15
C THR A 449 -15.98 -54.45 37.74
N TRP A 450 -17.17 -55.00 37.45
CA TRP A 450 -17.86 -54.75 36.19
C TRP A 450 -18.35 -53.30 36.14
N TRP A 451 -17.95 -52.56 35.11
CA TRP A 451 -18.43 -51.21 34.82
C TRP A 451 -18.40 -50.98 33.31
N ILE A 452 -19.22 -50.04 32.85
CA ILE A 452 -19.19 -49.53 31.47
C ILE A 452 -19.26 -48.00 31.50
N TYR A 453 -18.73 -47.37 30.46
CA TYR A 453 -18.85 -45.91 30.28
C TYR A 453 -19.81 -45.62 29.14
N ASN A 454 -20.89 -44.91 29.45
CA ASN A 454 -21.91 -44.51 28.49
C ASN A 454 -22.65 -43.26 29.00
N TYR A 455 -23.19 -42.43 28.09
CA TYR A 455 -23.87 -41.16 28.43
C TYR A 455 -23.07 -40.23 29.38
N GLY A 456 -21.74 -40.21 29.26
CA GLY A 456 -20.90 -39.37 30.12
C GLY A 456 -20.80 -39.80 31.59
N HIS A 457 -21.24 -41.01 31.95
CA HIS A 457 -21.18 -41.51 33.32
C HIS A 457 -20.67 -42.96 33.41
N CYS A 458 -20.06 -43.27 34.55
CA CYS A 458 -19.60 -44.62 34.87
C CYS A 458 -20.78 -45.46 35.39
N ILE A 459 -21.30 -46.38 34.58
CA ILE A 459 -22.38 -47.26 34.98
C ILE A 459 -21.78 -48.50 35.65
N THR A 460 -22.09 -48.70 36.91
CA THR A 460 -21.60 -49.85 37.71
C THR A 460 -22.71 -50.82 38.12
N ASN A 461 -23.96 -50.42 37.92
CA ASN A 461 -25.13 -51.25 38.21
C ASN A 461 -25.67 -51.88 36.92
N ARG A 462 -25.73 -53.21 36.87
CA ARG A 462 -26.27 -53.94 35.71
C ARG A 462 -27.74 -53.61 35.43
N THR A 463 -28.55 -53.37 36.46
CA THR A 463 -29.95 -53.01 36.26
C THR A 463 -30.10 -51.64 35.61
N GLU A 464 -29.21 -50.70 35.91
CA GLU A 464 -29.17 -49.37 35.27
C GLU A 464 -28.72 -49.50 33.80
N ALA A 465 -27.72 -50.32 33.53
CA ALA A 465 -27.27 -50.63 32.18
C ALA A 465 -28.37 -51.29 31.33
N ASP A 466 -29.14 -52.21 31.91
CA ASP A 466 -30.28 -52.87 31.26
C ASP A 466 -31.41 -51.86 30.96
N ILE A 467 -31.68 -50.91 31.87
CA ILE A 467 -32.68 -49.84 31.67
C ILE A 467 -32.26 -48.89 30.54
N LEU A 468 -30.97 -48.54 30.48
CA LEU A 468 -30.38 -47.68 29.46
C LEU A 468 -30.11 -48.43 28.13
N GLY A 469 -30.31 -49.75 28.09
CA GLY A 469 -30.11 -50.58 26.91
C GLY A 469 -28.65 -50.71 26.46
N VAL A 470 -27.69 -50.56 27.38
CA VAL A 470 -26.25 -50.52 27.07
C VAL A 470 -25.51 -51.68 27.70
N ASN A 471 -24.85 -52.48 26.86
CA ASN A 471 -24.18 -53.72 27.28
C ASN A 471 -22.64 -53.61 27.32
N SER A 472 -22.09 -52.56 26.72
CA SER A 472 -20.65 -52.31 26.64
C SER A 472 -20.38 -50.80 26.58
N THR A 473 -19.17 -50.41 26.94
CA THR A 473 -18.62 -49.10 26.56
C THR A 473 -18.67 -48.95 25.04
N VAL A 474 -18.86 -47.73 24.56
CA VAL A 474 -18.96 -47.41 23.13
C VAL A 474 -17.74 -47.96 22.37
N PRO A 475 -17.94 -48.81 21.34
CA PRO A 475 -16.85 -49.29 20.50
C PRO A 475 -16.09 -48.13 19.87
N GLU A 476 -14.78 -48.24 19.75
CA GLU A 476 -13.90 -47.16 19.27
C GLU A 476 -14.35 -46.54 17.95
N LYS A 477 -14.76 -47.37 16.98
CA LYS A 477 -15.26 -46.97 15.67
C LYS A 477 -16.57 -46.15 15.70
N ASP A 478 -17.32 -46.23 16.79
CA ASP A 478 -18.64 -45.61 16.94
C ASP A 478 -18.58 -44.39 17.89
N ARG A 479 -17.39 -44.07 18.44
CA ARG A 479 -17.21 -42.95 19.38
C ARG A 479 -17.31 -41.61 18.66
N VAL A 480 -18.05 -40.69 19.25
CA VAL A 480 -18.18 -39.31 18.79
C VAL A 480 -17.82 -38.36 19.94
N SER A 481 -17.04 -37.32 19.65
CA SER A 481 -16.64 -36.35 20.67
C SER A 481 -17.82 -35.49 21.13
N PRO A 482 -17.84 -35.02 22.39
CA PRO A 482 -18.90 -34.10 22.87
C PRO A 482 -18.95 -32.80 22.06
N ALA A 483 -17.80 -32.31 21.55
CA ALA A 483 -17.77 -31.15 20.66
C ALA A 483 -18.43 -31.39 19.30
N GLU A 484 -18.28 -32.60 18.74
CA GLU A 484 -18.93 -32.96 17.48
C GLU A 484 -20.44 -33.06 17.61
N GLU A 485 -20.93 -33.69 18.67
CA GLU A 485 -22.37 -33.74 18.95
C GLU A 485 -22.94 -32.37 19.31
N TYR A 486 -22.19 -31.53 20.04
CA TYR A 486 -22.61 -30.15 20.29
C TYR A 486 -22.79 -29.40 18.96
N TYR A 487 -21.82 -29.48 18.05
CA TYR A 487 -21.93 -28.80 16.76
C TYR A 487 -23.07 -29.35 15.90
N ASN A 488 -23.12 -30.67 15.70
CA ASN A 488 -24.09 -31.29 14.80
C ASN A 488 -25.50 -31.31 15.38
N ASN A 489 -25.68 -31.74 16.63
CA ASN A 489 -27.02 -31.97 17.18
C ASN A 489 -27.61 -30.72 17.84
N HIS A 490 -26.78 -29.89 18.49
CA HIS A 490 -27.26 -28.73 19.25
C HIS A 490 -27.18 -27.40 18.49
N VAL A 491 -26.02 -27.08 17.90
CA VAL A 491 -25.81 -25.80 17.21
C VAL A 491 -26.55 -25.78 15.88
N LEU A 492 -26.32 -26.81 15.06
CA LEU A 492 -26.91 -26.91 13.72
C LEU A 492 -28.25 -27.64 13.73
N SER A 493 -28.43 -28.61 14.64
CA SER A 493 -29.50 -29.61 14.56
C SER A 493 -29.53 -30.25 13.18
N LEU A 494 -28.37 -30.72 12.74
CA LEU A 494 -28.06 -31.13 11.37
C LEU A 494 -29.04 -32.20 10.88
N SER A 495 -29.67 -31.93 9.75
CA SER A 495 -30.55 -32.89 9.08
C SER A 495 -29.77 -34.02 8.41
N SER A 496 -30.48 -35.02 7.88
CA SER A 496 -29.87 -36.17 7.21
C SER A 496 -29.17 -35.82 5.88
N GLY A 497 -29.53 -34.68 5.27
CA GLY A 497 -29.02 -34.26 3.98
C GLY A 497 -29.67 -33.00 3.44
N ILE A 498 -29.20 -32.54 2.29
CA ILE A 498 -29.68 -31.30 1.64
C ILE A 498 -31.14 -31.38 1.17
N ASP A 499 -31.68 -32.59 0.96
CA ASP A 499 -33.11 -32.82 0.65
C ASP A 499 -34.05 -32.38 1.79
N GLU A 500 -33.54 -32.42 3.02
CA GLU A 500 -34.29 -32.16 4.23
C GLU A 500 -33.76 -30.87 4.88
N LEU A 501 -34.18 -29.71 4.36
CA LEU A 501 -33.76 -28.43 4.95
C LEU A 501 -34.22 -28.27 6.41
N GLY A 502 -35.32 -28.91 6.79
CA GLY A 502 -35.82 -28.92 8.16
C GLY A 502 -36.33 -27.56 8.64
N SER A 503 -36.34 -27.38 9.97
CA SER A 503 -36.81 -26.14 10.59
C SER A 503 -35.73 -25.05 10.68
N VAL A 504 -36.16 -23.79 10.76
CA VAL A 504 -35.26 -22.64 10.96
C VAL A 504 -34.78 -22.60 12.42
N GLN A 505 -33.47 -22.59 12.66
CA GLN A 505 -32.92 -22.55 14.01
C GLN A 505 -32.89 -21.13 14.58
N PRO A 506 -33.72 -20.80 15.59
CA PRO A 506 -33.85 -19.41 16.07
C PRO A 506 -32.53 -18.86 16.65
N ARG A 507 -31.72 -19.74 17.24
CA ARG A 507 -30.41 -19.41 17.81
C ARG A 507 -29.47 -18.86 16.73
N LEU A 508 -29.44 -19.52 15.58
CA LEU A 508 -28.62 -19.15 14.44
C LEU A 508 -29.16 -17.89 13.74
N VAL A 509 -30.48 -17.71 13.67
CA VAL A 509 -31.09 -16.47 13.15
C VAL A 509 -30.67 -15.26 14.00
N LEU A 510 -30.68 -15.38 15.33
CA LEU A 510 -30.24 -14.31 16.22
C LEU A 510 -28.74 -14.01 16.06
N SER A 511 -27.90 -15.03 15.96
CA SER A 511 -26.46 -14.84 15.71
C SER A 511 -26.19 -14.22 14.34
N LEU A 512 -26.95 -14.60 13.31
CA LEU A 512 -26.85 -14.04 11.97
C LEU A 512 -27.30 -12.57 11.95
N LEU A 513 -28.39 -12.24 12.66
CA LEU A 513 -28.83 -10.87 12.85
C LEU A 513 -27.74 -10.04 13.52
N PHE A 514 -27.15 -10.55 14.60
CA PHE A 514 -26.05 -9.87 15.29
C PHE A 514 -24.85 -9.65 14.37
N ALA A 515 -24.44 -10.65 13.60
CA ALA A 515 -23.35 -10.53 12.63
C ALA A 515 -23.64 -9.41 11.59
N TRP A 516 -24.85 -9.37 11.03
CA TRP A 516 -25.24 -8.29 10.10
C TRP A 516 -25.33 -6.91 10.75
N LEU A 517 -25.74 -6.82 12.02
CA LEU A 517 -25.73 -5.55 12.77
C LEU A 517 -24.30 -5.03 12.96
N VAL A 518 -23.34 -5.91 13.25
CA VAL A 518 -21.92 -5.54 13.38
C VAL A 518 -21.36 -5.10 12.02
N VAL A 519 -21.63 -5.85 10.95
CA VAL A 519 -21.19 -5.50 9.58
C VAL A 519 -21.78 -4.16 9.15
N GLY A 520 -23.10 -3.98 9.28
CA GLY A 520 -23.77 -2.74 8.92
C GLY A 520 -23.30 -1.55 9.76
N GLY A 521 -23.11 -1.74 11.07
CA GLY A 521 -22.60 -0.72 11.98
C GLY A 521 -21.17 -0.28 11.63
N ALA A 522 -20.29 -1.23 11.29
CA ALA A 522 -18.91 -0.94 10.89
C ALA A 522 -18.85 -0.16 9.55
N LEU A 523 -19.76 -0.47 8.62
CA LEU A 523 -19.81 0.11 7.26
C LEU A 523 -20.74 1.31 7.13
N ILE A 524 -21.41 1.76 8.20
CA ILE A 524 -22.43 2.82 8.10
C ILE A 524 -21.86 4.17 7.61
N LYS A 525 -20.58 4.45 7.90
CA LYS A 525 -19.81 5.59 7.34
C LYS A 525 -18.82 5.15 6.25
N GLY A 526 -18.98 3.94 5.71
CA GLY A 526 -18.07 3.28 4.78
C GLY A 526 -16.66 3.13 5.32
N ILE A 527 -15.68 3.25 4.43
CA ILE A 527 -14.24 3.14 4.71
C ILE A 527 -13.71 4.05 5.82
N LYS A 528 -14.37 5.17 6.14
CA LYS A 528 -13.96 6.06 7.24
C LYS A 528 -14.20 5.44 8.62
N SER A 529 -15.19 4.55 8.74
CA SER A 529 -15.49 3.80 9.97
C SER A 529 -14.80 2.44 9.96
N SER A 530 -14.96 1.65 8.90
CA SER A 530 -14.34 0.32 8.81
C SER A 530 -12.81 0.41 8.87
N GLY A 531 -12.20 1.41 8.24
CA GLY A 531 -10.76 1.70 8.32
C GLY A 531 -10.23 1.95 9.74
N LYS A 532 -11.10 2.25 10.72
CA LYS A 532 -10.72 2.36 12.14
C LYS A 532 -10.97 1.07 12.91
N VAL A 533 -12.04 0.35 12.58
CA VAL A 533 -12.35 -0.95 13.19
C VAL A 533 -11.24 -1.97 12.90
N VAL A 534 -10.67 -1.95 11.68
CA VAL A 534 -9.60 -2.87 11.26
C VAL A 534 -8.32 -2.83 12.11
N TYR A 535 -8.05 -1.76 12.87
CA TYR A 535 -6.90 -1.76 13.78
C TYR A 535 -7.04 -2.80 14.88
N PHE A 536 -8.27 -3.06 15.34
CA PHE A 536 -8.51 -4.15 16.28
C PHE A 536 -8.70 -5.47 15.53
N THR A 537 -9.61 -5.51 14.56
CA THR A 537 -10.01 -6.78 13.94
C THR A 537 -8.90 -7.43 13.11
N ALA A 538 -8.01 -6.65 12.50
CA ALA A 538 -6.88 -7.22 11.75
C ALA A 538 -5.69 -7.58 12.63
N LEU A 539 -5.43 -6.84 13.73
CA LEU A 539 -4.26 -7.07 14.59
C LEU A 539 -4.50 -8.09 15.70
N PHE A 540 -5.73 -8.15 16.25
CA PHE A 540 -6.07 -9.06 17.33
C PHE A 540 -5.79 -10.54 17.00
N PRO A 541 -6.13 -11.05 15.80
CA PRO A 541 -5.80 -12.41 15.41
C PRO A 541 -4.30 -12.73 15.48
N PHE A 542 -3.43 -11.80 15.09
CA PHE A 542 -1.98 -12.02 15.21
C PHE A 542 -1.52 -12.19 16.65
N VAL A 543 -2.09 -11.39 17.58
CA VAL A 543 -1.80 -11.51 19.01
C VAL A 543 -2.21 -12.91 19.50
N ILE A 544 -3.41 -13.36 19.15
CA ILE A 544 -3.90 -14.68 19.56
C ILE A 544 -3.09 -15.80 18.92
N LEU A 545 -2.76 -15.74 17.64
CA LEU A 545 -1.93 -16.74 16.98
C LEU A 545 -0.54 -16.85 17.63
N ILE A 546 0.07 -15.73 18.05
CA ILE A 546 1.34 -15.74 18.79
C ILE A 546 1.18 -16.43 20.14
N ILE A 547 0.14 -16.11 20.90
CA ILE A 547 -0.14 -16.74 22.21
C ILE A 547 -0.39 -18.24 22.03
N LEU A 548 -1.19 -18.62 21.03
CA LEU A 548 -1.49 -20.02 20.71
C LEU A 548 -0.25 -20.77 20.27
N LEU A 549 0.63 -20.17 19.48
CA LEU A 549 1.90 -20.79 19.12
C LEU A 549 2.77 -21.03 20.35
N ILE A 550 2.96 -20.01 21.19
CA ILE A 550 3.76 -20.14 22.43
C ILE A 550 3.17 -21.24 23.32
N ARG A 551 1.85 -21.24 23.52
CA ARG A 551 1.20 -22.28 24.31
C ARG A 551 1.35 -23.65 23.66
N GLY A 552 1.06 -23.75 22.37
CA GLY A 552 1.10 -25.01 21.62
C GLY A 552 2.46 -25.67 21.63
N VAL A 553 3.56 -24.93 21.40
CA VAL A 553 4.91 -25.50 21.43
C VAL A 553 5.37 -25.92 22.83
N THR A 554 4.72 -25.43 23.90
CA THR A 554 5.01 -25.86 25.28
C THR A 554 4.26 -27.14 25.69
N LEU A 555 3.31 -27.59 24.90
CA LEU A 555 2.53 -28.80 25.18
C LEU A 555 3.27 -30.07 24.77
N PRO A 556 3.09 -31.19 25.49
CA PRO A 556 3.67 -32.47 25.10
C PRO A 556 3.10 -32.93 23.75
N GLY A 557 3.91 -33.53 22.88
CA GLY A 557 3.44 -34.01 21.55
C GLY A 557 3.43 -32.95 20.45
N ALA A 558 3.66 -31.67 20.78
CA ALA A 558 3.72 -30.58 19.79
C ALA A 558 4.73 -30.82 18.66
N SER A 559 5.87 -31.47 18.98
CA SER A 559 6.87 -31.82 17.98
C SER A 559 6.37 -32.80 16.92
N GLU A 560 5.43 -33.69 17.25
CA GLU A 560 4.88 -34.67 16.32
C GLU A 560 3.94 -33.97 15.33
N GLY A 561 3.05 -33.11 15.82
CA GLY A 561 2.18 -32.30 14.97
C GLY A 561 2.96 -31.35 14.05
N ILE A 562 4.00 -30.67 14.56
CA ILE A 562 4.85 -29.80 13.72
C ILE A 562 5.60 -30.60 12.66
N LYS A 563 6.13 -31.79 13.00
CA LYS A 563 6.75 -32.66 12.00
C LYS A 563 5.75 -33.05 10.91
N PHE A 564 4.52 -33.38 11.30
CA PHE A 564 3.45 -33.72 10.38
C PHE A 564 3.09 -32.58 9.42
N TYR A 565 3.24 -31.33 9.88
CA TYR A 565 3.01 -30.14 9.08
C TYR A 565 4.16 -29.81 8.11
N ILE A 566 5.42 -29.85 8.57
CA ILE A 566 6.55 -29.26 7.84
C ILE A 566 7.49 -30.27 7.17
N VAL A 567 7.47 -31.55 7.56
CA VAL A 567 8.33 -32.56 6.92
C VAL A 567 7.88 -32.72 5.46
N PRO A 568 8.77 -32.53 4.47
CA PRO A 568 8.40 -32.56 3.07
C PRO A 568 8.31 -33.98 2.54
N ASP A 569 7.20 -34.31 1.88
CA ASP A 569 7.05 -35.48 1.03
C ASP A 569 7.14 -35.03 -0.45
N LEU A 570 8.33 -35.20 -1.04
CA LEU A 570 8.61 -34.74 -2.40
C LEU A 570 7.90 -35.56 -3.47
N ASP A 571 7.49 -36.80 -3.18
CA ASP A 571 6.80 -37.65 -4.14
C ASP A 571 5.42 -37.07 -4.49
N ARG A 572 4.81 -36.34 -3.54
CA ARG A 572 3.55 -35.61 -3.76
C ARG A 572 3.64 -34.53 -4.82
N LEU A 573 4.82 -33.96 -5.11
CA LEU A 573 4.97 -32.94 -6.16
C LEU A 573 4.73 -33.48 -7.57
N SER A 574 4.76 -34.81 -7.74
CA SER A 574 4.40 -35.46 -9.01
C SER A 574 2.90 -35.43 -9.30
N ASP A 575 2.06 -35.25 -8.28
CA ASP A 575 0.61 -35.14 -8.43
C ASP A 575 0.23 -33.71 -8.83
N ILE A 576 -0.40 -33.58 -10.00
CA ILE A 576 -0.83 -32.30 -10.53
C ILE A 576 -1.88 -31.61 -9.66
N ASN A 577 -2.69 -32.38 -8.90
CA ASN A 577 -3.71 -31.84 -8.02
C ASN A 577 -3.11 -31.02 -6.87
N VAL A 578 -1.89 -31.32 -6.44
CA VAL A 578 -1.13 -30.52 -5.47
C VAL A 578 -0.93 -29.10 -5.97
N TRP A 579 -0.58 -28.95 -7.25
CA TRP A 579 -0.37 -27.64 -7.90
C TRP A 579 -1.68 -26.88 -8.10
N VAL A 580 -2.74 -27.58 -8.51
CA VAL A 580 -4.08 -27.00 -8.65
C VAL A 580 -4.57 -26.48 -7.29
N GLN A 581 -4.46 -27.27 -6.22
CA GLN A 581 -4.88 -26.86 -4.87
C GLN A 581 -4.05 -25.69 -4.34
N ALA A 582 -2.74 -25.65 -4.60
CA ALA A 582 -1.90 -24.53 -4.24
C ALA A 582 -2.35 -23.22 -4.92
N ALA A 583 -2.65 -23.27 -6.21
CA ALA A 583 -3.05 -22.09 -6.96
C ALA A 583 -4.47 -21.62 -6.60
N VAL A 584 -5.43 -22.54 -6.46
CA VAL A 584 -6.78 -22.23 -5.98
C VAL A 584 -6.72 -21.61 -4.59
N GLN A 585 -5.86 -22.13 -3.70
CA GLN A 585 -5.67 -21.55 -2.37
C GLN A 585 -5.10 -20.12 -2.43
N ILE A 586 -4.23 -19.79 -3.38
CA ILE A 586 -3.72 -18.42 -3.57
C ILE A 586 -4.85 -17.47 -4.02
N PHE A 587 -5.68 -17.88 -4.99
CA PHE A 587 -6.82 -17.09 -5.44
C PHE A 587 -7.80 -16.82 -4.30
N TYR A 588 -8.21 -17.87 -3.60
CA TYR A 588 -9.15 -17.78 -2.50
C TYR A 588 -8.59 -16.97 -1.32
N SER A 589 -7.33 -17.23 -0.94
CA SER A 589 -6.71 -16.57 0.20
C SER A 589 -6.41 -15.09 -0.03
N LEU A 590 -6.06 -14.68 -1.24
CA LEU A 590 -5.82 -13.26 -1.52
C LEU A 590 -7.10 -12.50 -1.91
N GLY A 591 -8.21 -13.21 -2.15
CA GLY A 591 -9.48 -12.61 -2.57
C GLY A 591 -9.40 -11.91 -3.93
N ILE A 592 -8.53 -12.40 -4.82
CA ILE A 592 -8.27 -11.79 -6.13
C ILE A 592 -9.42 -12.10 -7.09
N ALA A 593 -9.73 -11.16 -8.01
CA ALA A 593 -10.82 -11.28 -8.98
C ALA A 593 -12.23 -11.37 -8.34
N SER A 594 -12.36 -11.01 -7.06
CA SER A 594 -13.64 -10.93 -6.35
C SER A 594 -14.32 -9.56 -6.46
N GLY A 595 -13.54 -8.51 -6.77
CA GLY A 595 -13.95 -7.10 -6.75
C GLY A 595 -13.69 -6.36 -5.43
N GLY A 596 -13.37 -7.09 -4.34
CA GLY A 596 -13.06 -6.50 -3.03
C GLY A 596 -11.79 -5.61 -3.08
N LEU A 597 -10.71 -6.13 -3.65
CA LEU A 597 -9.43 -5.42 -3.77
C LEU A 597 -9.54 -4.16 -4.64
N VAL A 598 -10.19 -4.28 -5.79
CA VAL A 598 -10.49 -3.15 -6.69
C VAL A 598 -11.24 -2.06 -5.94
N THR A 599 -12.27 -2.44 -5.17
CA THR A 599 -13.05 -1.49 -4.36
C THR A 599 -12.19 -0.83 -3.29
N LEU A 600 -11.42 -1.57 -2.50
CA LEU A 600 -10.57 -0.99 -1.46
C LEU A 600 -9.52 -0.03 -2.05
N ALA A 601 -8.91 -0.40 -3.18
CA ALA A 601 -7.93 0.43 -3.87
C ALA A 601 -8.54 1.69 -4.49
N SER A 602 -9.79 1.64 -4.91
CA SER A 602 -10.48 2.81 -5.51
C SER A 602 -10.65 3.99 -4.56
N TYR A 603 -10.47 3.77 -3.26
CA TYR A 603 -10.47 4.82 -2.24
C TYR A 603 -9.06 5.34 -1.91
N ASN A 604 -8.00 4.79 -2.49
CA ASN A 604 -6.64 5.29 -2.32
C ASN A 604 -6.49 6.67 -2.97
N LYS A 605 -5.55 7.45 -2.41
CA LYS A 605 -5.02 8.62 -3.08
C LYS A 605 -4.29 8.22 -4.36
N TYR A 606 -4.34 9.05 -5.38
CA TYR A 606 -3.82 8.72 -6.72
C TYR A 606 -2.34 8.29 -6.69
N HIS A 607 -1.50 9.03 -5.95
CA HIS A 607 -0.05 8.77 -5.84
C HIS A 607 0.34 7.77 -4.73
N ASN A 608 -0.59 6.97 -4.23
CA ASN A 608 -0.26 5.92 -3.27
C ASN A 608 0.59 4.82 -3.93
N ASN A 609 1.57 4.27 -3.21
CA ASN A 609 2.51 3.31 -3.79
C ASN A 609 1.91 1.89 -3.82
N VAL A 610 1.15 1.62 -4.88
CA VAL A 610 0.42 0.37 -5.06
C VAL A 610 1.34 -0.86 -5.10
N ILE A 611 2.53 -0.75 -5.69
CA ILE A 611 3.49 -1.86 -5.77
C ILE A 611 3.97 -2.27 -4.38
N ARG A 612 4.31 -1.30 -3.53
CA ARG A 612 4.73 -1.57 -2.15
C ARG A 612 3.62 -2.29 -1.39
N ASP A 613 2.39 -1.79 -1.50
CA ASP A 613 1.26 -2.31 -0.74
C ASP A 613 0.90 -3.73 -1.20
N THR A 614 0.94 -4.01 -2.51
CA THR A 614 0.81 -5.38 -3.05
C THR A 614 1.82 -6.33 -2.42
N LEU A 615 3.12 -5.97 -2.40
CA LEU A 615 4.14 -6.87 -1.86
C LEU A 615 3.93 -7.11 -0.36
N ILE A 616 3.62 -6.07 0.42
CA ILE A 616 3.40 -6.21 1.85
C ILE A 616 2.20 -7.13 2.13
N VAL A 617 1.07 -6.93 1.46
CA VAL A 617 -0.14 -7.71 1.72
C VAL A 617 0.00 -9.15 1.21
N CYS A 618 0.51 -9.37 0.01
CA CYS A 618 0.67 -10.71 -0.55
C CYS A 618 1.60 -11.60 0.30
N PHE A 619 2.79 -11.08 0.65
CA PHE A 619 3.72 -11.83 1.49
C PHE A 619 3.22 -11.92 2.94
N GLY A 620 2.63 -10.85 3.47
CA GLY A 620 2.03 -10.86 4.80
C GLY A 620 0.96 -11.94 4.95
N ASN A 621 0.05 -12.04 3.98
CA ASN A 621 -0.97 -13.08 3.93
C ASN A 621 -0.37 -14.50 3.95
N CYS A 622 0.56 -14.80 3.04
CA CYS A 622 1.16 -16.13 2.95
C CYS A 622 1.99 -16.48 4.19
N CYS A 623 2.76 -15.53 4.74
CA CYS A 623 3.48 -15.71 5.99
C CYS A 623 2.53 -16.00 7.15
N THR A 624 1.36 -15.34 7.19
CA THR A 624 0.34 -15.58 8.21
C THR A 624 -0.24 -16.98 8.11
N SER A 625 -0.53 -17.48 6.90
CA SER A 625 -0.99 -18.86 6.70
C SER A 625 0.01 -19.90 7.22
N VAL A 626 1.29 -19.71 6.89
CA VAL A 626 2.36 -20.61 7.38
C VAL A 626 2.49 -20.54 8.89
N PHE A 627 2.45 -19.33 9.46
CA PHE A 627 2.52 -19.10 10.89
C PHE A 627 1.34 -19.73 11.65
N ALA A 628 0.12 -19.53 11.15
CA ALA A 628 -1.08 -20.16 11.69
C ALA A 628 -1.00 -21.69 11.62
N GLY A 629 -0.40 -22.24 10.56
CA GLY A 629 -0.13 -23.67 10.46
C GLY A 629 0.72 -24.21 11.60
N PHE A 630 1.80 -23.54 11.97
CA PHE A 630 2.59 -23.92 13.15
C PHE A 630 1.77 -23.85 14.44
N ALA A 631 0.98 -22.79 14.63
CA ALA A 631 0.12 -22.65 15.80
C ALA A 631 -0.86 -23.83 15.88
N ILE A 632 -1.63 -24.10 14.83
CA ILE A 632 -2.64 -25.17 14.81
C ILE A 632 -2.01 -26.56 14.97
N PHE A 633 -0.99 -26.91 14.18
CA PHE A 633 -0.40 -28.24 14.24
C PHE A 633 0.40 -28.51 15.52
N SER A 634 0.96 -27.48 16.16
CA SER A 634 1.57 -27.66 17.48
C SER A 634 0.56 -28.14 18.51
N VAL A 635 -0.69 -27.65 18.44
CA VAL A 635 -1.72 -28.05 19.40
C VAL A 635 -2.45 -29.34 18.97
N LEU A 636 -2.64 -29.59 17.67
CA LEU A 636 -3.16 -30.88 17.20
C LEU A 636 -2.22 -32.05 17.53
N GLY A 637 -0.90 -31.83 17.53
CA GLY A 637 0.07 -32.83 17.99
C GLY A 637 -0.09 -33.19 19.47
N PHE A 638 -0.47 -32.23 20.30
CA PHE A 638 -0.80 -32.48 21.71
C PHE A 638 -2.06 -33.33 21.84
N MET A 639 -3.14 -32.98 21.12
CA MET A 639 -4.38 -33.77 21.12
C MET A 639 -4.14 -35.22 20.67
N ALA A 640 -3.40 -35.41 19.57
CA ALA A 640 -3.09 -36.75 19.06
C ALA A 640 -2.36 -37.59 20.11
N LYS A 641 -1.40 -37.00 20.81
CA LYS A 641 -0.65 -37.67 21.87
C LYS A 641 -1.53 -38.02 23.08
N GLU A 642 -2.45 -37.14 23.45
CA GLU A 642 -3.34 -37.34 24.60
C GLU A 642 -4.42 -38.40 24.32
N LEU A 643 -4.94 -38.42 23.09
CA LEU A 643 -5.90 -39.41 22.64
C LEU A 643 -5.26 -40.74 22.23
N GLU A 644 -3.93 -40.84 22.23
CA GLU A 644 -3.16 -41.98 21.74
C GLU A 644 -3.49 -42.38 20.28
N VAL A 645 -3.89 -41.41 19.45
CA VAL A 645 -4.22 -41.61 18.04
C VAL A 645 -3.21 -40.91 17.11
N PRO A 646 -3.07 -41.35 15.86
CA PRO A 646 -2.28 -40.63 14.88
C PRO A 646 -2.79 -39.21 14.64
N VAL A 647 -1.87 -38.26 14.37
CA VAL A 647 -2.23 -36.86 14.06
C VAL A 647 -3.22 -36.76 12.89
N SER A 648 -3.19 -37.69 11.94
CA SER A 648 -4.14 -37.74 10.82
C SER A 648 -5.60 -37.89 11.23
N GLU A 649 -5.90 -38.51 12.38
CA GLU A 649 -7.27 -38.80 12.80
C GLU A 649 -7.92 -37.61 13.52
N VAL A 650 -7.10 -36.72 14.11
CA VAL A 650 -7.58 -35.49 14.76
C VAL A 650 -7.67 -34.29 13.80
N VAL A 651 -7.11 -34.41 12.60
CA VAL A 651 -7.13 -33.35 11.58
C VAL A 651 -8.43 -33.44 10.77
N LYS A 652 -9.41 -32.61 11.12
CA LYS A 652 -10.62 -32.38 10.31
C LYS A 652 -10.41 -31.25 9.29
N SER A 653 -11.26 -31.19 8.26
CA SER A 653 -11.22 -30.13 7.24
C SER A 653 -12.30 -29.07 7.46
N GLY A 654 -12.08 -27.85 6.93
CA GLY A 654 -13.10 -26.80 6.88
C GLY A 654 -13.68 -26.41 8.25
N SER A 655 -15.01 -26.28 8.31
CA SER A 655 -15.74 -25.90 9.52
C SER A 655 -15.57 -26.90 10.66
N GLY A 656 -15.38 -28.20 10.37
CA GLY A 656 -15.10 -29.22 11.37
C GLY A 656 -13.81 -29.00 12.14
N LEU A 657 -12.80 -28.37 11.54
CA LEU A 657 -11.56 -28.05 12.25
C LEU A 657 -11.78 -26.97 13.32
N ALA A 658 -12.53 -25.91 12.99
CA ALA A 658 -12.76 -24.79 13.90
C ALA A 658 -13.90 -25.00 14.91
N PHE A 659 -14.94 -25.74 14.55
CA PHE A 659 -16.13 -25.90 15.38
C PHE A 659 -16.26 -27.28 16.03
N VAL A 660 -15.36 -28.21 15.73
CA VAL A 660 -15.31 -29.53 16.38
C VAL A 660 -13.93 -29.82 16.97
N ALA A 661 -12.88 -29.89 16.15
CA ALA A 661 -11.55 -30.27 16.63
C ALA A 661 -10.94 -29.23 17.59
N TYR A 662 -11.06 -27.93 17.29
CA TYR A 662 -10.52 -26.91 18.19
C TYR A 662 -11.33 -26.74 19.49
N PRO A 663 -12.67 -26.80 19.50
CA PRO A 663 -13.45 -26.79 20.73
C PRO A 663 -13.14 -27.99 21.62
N GLU A 664 -13.00 -29.17 21.02
CA GLU A 664 -12.53 -30.38 21.70
C GLU A 664 -11.13 -30.18 22.31
N LEU A 665 -10.25 -29.46 21.62
CA LEU A 665 -8.91 -29.19 22.13
C LEU A 665 -8.90 -28.28 23.37
N VAL A 666 -9.68 -27.19 23.35
CA VAL A 666 -9.62 -26.19 24.42
C VAL A 666 -10.14 -26.72 25.76
N THR A 667 -10.96 -27.78 25.77
CA THR A 667 -11.42 -28.42 27.00
C THR A 667 -10.29 -29.11 27.77
N ARG A 668 -9.23 -29.51 27.08
CA ARG A 668 -8.02 -30.13 27.65
C ARG A 668 -7.02 -29.10 28.19
N LEU A 669 -7.22 -27.81 27.88
CA LEU A 669 -6.34 -26.76 28.36
C LEU A 669 -6.83 -26.22 29.72
N PRO A 670 -5.90 -25.87 30.63
CA PRO A 670 -6.28 -25.22 31.87
C PRO A 670 -6.94 -23.87 31.56
N VAL A 671 -8.01 -23.55 32.29
CA VAL A 671 -8.83 -22.35 32.05
C VAL A 671 -9.45 -22.38 30.64
N SER A 672 -10.07 -23.51 30.28
CA SER A 672 -10.66 -23.81 28.97
C SER A 672 -11.57 -22.68 28.44
N THR A 673 -12.39 -22.09 29.30
CA THR A 673 -13.24 -20.92 29.02
C THR A 673 -12.49 -19.76 28.36
N LEU A 674 -11.31 -19.42 28.88
CA LEU A 674 -10.52 -18.30 28.35
C LEU A 674 -10.02 -18.62 26.93
N TRP A 675 -9.52 -19.84 26.72
CA TRP A 675 -9.01 -20.27 25.42
C TRP A 675 -10.11 -20.33 24.37
N ALA A 676 -11.28 -20.87 24.73
CA ALA A 676 -12.46 -20.88 23.87
C ALA A 676 -12.87 -19.46 23.46
N LEU A 677 -13.01 -18.55 24.43
CA LEU A 677 -13.43 -17.17 24.18
C LEU A 677 -12.43 -16.43 23.28
N LEU A 678 -11.12 -16.53 23.55
CA LEU A 678 -10.10 -15.89 22.73
C LEU A 678 -10.05 -16.45 21.31
N PHE A 679 -10.21 -17.76 21.14
CA PHE A 679 -10.20 -18.40 19.84
C PHE A 679 -11.43 -18.01 18.99
N PHE A 680 -12.63 -18.11 19.55
CA PHE A 680 -13.83 -17.76 18.79
C PHE A 680 -13.95 -16.26 18.54
N LEU A 681 -13.48 -15.42 19.46
CA LEU A 681 -13.34 -13.99 19.22
C LEU A 681 -12.33 -13.71 18.08
N MET A 682 -11.21 -14.44 18.03
CA MET A 682 -10.26 -14.35 16.92
C MET A 682 -10.92 -14.73 15.58
N LEU A 683 -11.62 -15.87 15.51
CA LEU A 683 -12.32 -16.29 14.29
C LEU A 683 -13.40 -15.29 13.88
N PHE A 684 -14.13 -14.73 14.84
CA PHE A 684 -15.10 -13.67 14.59
C PHE A 684 -14.43 -12.45 13.95
N THR A 685 -13.32 -11.95 14.52
CA THR A 685 -12.60 -10.80 13.96
C THR A 685 -11.99 -11.08 12.58
N LEU A 686 -11.44 -12.28 12.34
CA LEU A 686 -10.92 -12.68 11.02
C LEU A 686 -12.02 -12.72 9.96
N GLY A 687 -13.21 -13.19 10.32
CA GLY A 687 -14.35 -13.21 9.41
C GLY A 687 -14.87 -11.80 9.09
N LEU A 688 -14.92 -10.91 10.08
CA LEU A 688 -15.43 -9.56 9.89
C LEU A 688 -14.65 -8.76 8.84
N ASP A 689 -13.32 -8.83 8.84
CA ASP A 689 -12.51 -8.04 7.91
C ASP A 689 -12.72 -8.46 6.46
N SER A 690 -12.79 -9.77 6.19
CA SER A 690 -13.17 -10.27 4.87
C SER A 690 -14.57 -9.79 4.47
N GLN A 691 -15.53 -9.88 5.39
CA GLN A 691 -16.91 -9.49 5.14
C GLN A 691 -17.08 -7.99 4.90
N PHE A 692 -16.29 -7.14 5.58
CA PHE A 692 -16.31 -5.69 5.37
C PHE A 692 -15.99 -5.33 3.92
N ALA A 693 -14.95 -5.92 3.33
CA ALA A 693 -14.57 -5.63 1.95
C ALA A 693 -15.59 -6.20 0.93
N ILE A 694 -16.15 -7.39 1.20
CA ILE A 694 -17.18 -8.01 0.35
C ILE A 694 -18.42 -7.11 0.29
N VAL A 695 -18.91 -6.66 1.45
CA VAL A 695 -20.12 -5.83 1.52
C VAL A 695 -19.84 -4.41 1.05
N GLU A 696 -18.66 -3.84 1.32
CA GLU A 696 -18.26 -2.53 0.76
C GLU A 696 -18.17 -2.58 -0.77
N ASN A 697 -17.77 -3.70 -1.38
CA ASN A 697 -17.83 -3.87 -2.84
C ASN A 697 -19.27 -3.75 -3.37
N ILE A 698 -20.22 -4.44 -2.73
CA ILE A 698 -21.65 -4.36 -3.11
C ILE A 698 -22.16 -2.92 -2.97
N ILE A 699 -21.92 -2.29 -1.83
CA ILE A 699 -22.34 -0.91 -1.54
C ILE A 699 -21.73 0.03 -2.58
N THR A 700 -20.43 -0.05 -2.82
CA THR A 700 -19.71 0.89 -3.68
C THR A 700 -20.09 0.71 -5.15
N CYS A 701 -20.30 -0.52 -5.63
CA CYS A 701 -20.84 -0.76 -6.97
C CYS A 701 -22.21 -0.10 -7.18
N ILE A 702 -23.10 -0.16 -6.17
CA ILE A 702 -24.42 0.47 -6.24
C ILE A 702 -24.30 2.00 -6.21
N LEU A 703 -23.46 2.54 -5.33
CA LEU A 703 -23.28 3.99 -5.19
C LEU A 703 -22.54 4.63 -6.37
N ASP A 704 -21.66 3.88 -7.05
CA ASP A 704 -20.97 4.36 -8.25
C ASP A 704 -21.90 4.33 -9.48
N GLU A 705 -22.79 3.33 -9.63
CA GLU A 705 -23.77 3.33 -10.73
C GLU A 705 -24.99 4.22 -10.47
N PHE A 706 -25.32 4.51 -9.21
CA PHE A 706 -26.42 5.41 -8.84
C PHE A 706 -25.94 6.53 -7.88
N PRO A 707 -25.23 7.55 -8.39
CA PRO A 707 -24.62 8.59 -7.54
C PRO A 707 -25.60 9.35 -6.65
N LYS A 708 -26.87 9.48 -7.06
CA LYS A 708 -27.94 10.12 -6.26
C LYS A 708 -28.20 9.43 -4.91
N LEU A 709 -27.78 8.17 -4.76
CA LEU A 709 -27.91 7.41 -3.52
C LEU A 709 -26.78 7.69 -2.52
N ARG A 710 -25.70 8.39 -2.91
CA ARG A 710 -24.57 8.71 -2.00
C ARG A 710 -25.00 9.50 -0.76
N GLN A 711 -25.91 10.46 -0.92
CA GLN A 711 -26.49 11.22 0.20
C GLN A 711 -27.29 10.32 1.17
N TRP A 712 -27.82 9.20 0.69
CA TRP A 712 -28.56 8.21 1.45
C TRP A 712 -27.70 7.00 1.84
N LYS A 713 -26.35 7.10 1.76
CA LYS A 713 -25.42 5.99 1.98
C LYS A 713 -25.75 5.16 3.25
N PRO A 714 -26.00 5.75 4.44
CA PRO A 714 -26.34 4.96 5.62
C PRO A 714 -27.58 4.07 5.42
N TRP A 715 -28.61 4.57 4.74
CA TRP A 715 -29.83 3.82 4.45
C TRP A 715 -29.62 2.74 3.38
N VAL A 716 -28.73 3.00 2.41
CA VAL A 716 -28.30 1.97 1.44
C VAL A 716 -27.60 0.82 2.15
N VAL A 717 -26.68 1.11 3.07
CA VAL A 717 -25.99 0.09 3.89
C VAL A 717 -27.00 -0.73 4.68
N VAL A 718 -27.93 -0.08 5.39
CA VAL A 718 -28.99 -0.77 6.15
C VAL A 718 -29.86 -1.62 5.23
N GLY A 719 -30.30 -1.09 4.08
CA GLY A 719 -31.12 -1.82 3.11
C GLY A 719 -30.42 -3.07 2.56
N ILE A 720 -29.13 -2.98 2.23
CA ILE A 720 -28.32 -4.11 1.77
C ILE A 720 -28.17 -5.15 2.88
N CYS A 721 -27.81 -4.74 4.11
CA CYS A 721 -27.63 -5.68 5.23
C CYS A 721 -28.94 -6.39 5.58
N VAL A 722 -30.08 -5.67 5.59
CA VAL A 722 -31.40 -6.28 5.83
C VAL A 722 -31.76 -7.25 4.71
N THR A 723 -31.52 -6.89 3.45
CA THR A 723 -31.79 -7.77 2.31
C THR A 723 -30.95 -9.05 2.39
N LEU A 724 -29.65 -8.94 2.62
CA LEU A 724 -28.75 -10.09 2.74
C LEU A 724 -29.02 -10.92 4.00
N PHE A 725 -29.45 -10.30 5.10
CA PHE A 725 -29.95 -11.01 6.28
C PHE A 725 -31.16 -11.88 5.94
N LEU A 726 -32.19 -11.30 5.29
CA LEU A 726 -33.41 -12.03 4.93
C LEU A 726 -33.12 -13.18 3.96
N LEU A 727 -32.24 -12.95 2.97
CA LEU A 727 -31.78 -13.98 2.04
C LEU A 727 -30.90 -15.05 2.72
N GLY A 728 -30.28 -14.74 3.86
CA GLY A 728 -29.46 -15.66 4.64
C GLY A 728 -30.25 -16.55 5.60
N ILE A 729 -31.53 -16.26 5.90
CA ILE A 729 -32.35 -17.08 6.80
C ILE A 729 -32.42 -18.57 6.39
N PRO A 730 -32.55 -18.95 5.10
CA PRO A 730 -32.51 -20.36 4.70
C PRO A 730 -31.21 -21.08 5.07
N LEU A 731 -30.09 -20.37 5.27
CA LEU A 731 -28.81 -20.96 5.69
C LEU A 731 -28.77 -21.29 7.19
N THR A 732 -29.78 -20.86 7.95
CA THR A 732 -29.93 -21.12 9.40
C THR A 732 -30.80 -22.33 9.70
N THR A 733 -31.26 -23.07 8.70
CA THR A 733 -32.07 -24.27 8.91
C THR A 733 -31.22 -25.48 9.31
N GLU A 734 -31.86 -26.57 9.71
CA GLU A 734 -31.22 -27.85 10.03
C GLU A 734 -30.33 -28.39 8.90
N GLY A 735 -30.79 -28.26 7.65
CA GLY A 735 -30.00 -28.56 6.44
C GLY A 735 -29.14 -27.39 5.93
N GLY A 736 -29.11 -26.26 6.64
CA GLY A 736 -28.47 -25.02 6.19
C GLY A 736 -26.96 -25.15 5.98
N ARG A 737 -26.29 -25.99 6.79
CA ARG A 737 -24.85 -26.32 6.61
C ARG A 737 -24.56 -26.86 5.21
N TYR A 738 -25.40 -27.77 4.70
CA TYR A 738 -25.21 -28.34 3.35
C TYR A 738 -25.31 -27.28 2.26
N VAL A 739 -26.20 -26.30 2.43
CA VAL A 739 -26.34 -25.18 1.50
C VAL A 739 -25.11 -24.26 1.55
N VAL A 740 -24.62 -23.96 2.76
CA VAL A 740 -23.38 -23.18 2.95
C VAL A 740 -22.19 -23.85 2.27
N ASP A 741 -21.98 -25.15 2.53
CA ASP A 741 -20.88 -25.92 1.96
C ASP A 741 -20.99 -26.01 0.42
N LEU A 742 -22.20 -26.17 -0.11
CA LEU A 742 -22.46 -26.15 -1.56
C LEU A 742 -22.13 -24.78 -2.16
N MET A 743 -22.55 -23.68 -1.53
CA MET A 743 -22.25 -22.33 -2.00
C MET A 743 -20.75 -22.03 -1.95
N ASP A 744 -20.05 -22.38 -0.87
CA ASP A 744 -18.60 -22.14 -0.74
C ASP A 744 -17.81 -22.89 -1.82
N ASN A 745 -18.19 -24.14 -2.11
CA ASN A 745 -17.49 -24.94 -3.12
C ASN A 745 -17.67 -24.40 -4.55
N TYR A 746 -18.86 -23.95 -4.92
CA TYR A 746 -19.17 -23.57 -6.31
C TYR A 746 -19.10 -22.06 -6.61
N ALA A 747 -19.37 -21.18 -5.65
CA ALA A 747 -19.49 -19.74 -5.90
C ALA A 747 -18.14 -19.01 -5.94
N ALA A 748 -17.15 -19.44 -5.15
CA ALA A 748 -15.87 -18.75 -4.96
C ALA A 748 -14.66 -19.48 -5.56
N GLY A 749 -14.88 -20.59 -6.29
CA GLY A 749 -13.84 -21.38 -6.95
C GLY A 749 -13.66 -21.03 -8.43
N TRP A 750 -14.39 -21.76 -9.29
CA TRP A 750 -14.33 -21.59 -10.75
C TRP A 750 -14.63 -20.18 -11.25
N PRO A 751 -15.64 -19.46 -10.72
CA PRO A 751 -15.95 -18.12 -11.20
C PRO A 751 -14.78 -17.16 -11.04
N TYR A 752 -14.05 -17.16 -9.92
CA TYR A 752 -12.90 -16.28 -9.71
C TYR A 752 -11.73 -16.57 -10.65
N LEU A 753 -11.45 -17.84 -10.91
CA LEU A 753 -10.43 -18.22 -11.89
C LEU A 753 -10.82 -17.75 -13.30
N PHE A 754 -12.09 -17.90 -13.69
CA PHE A 754 -12.58 -17.43 -14.98
C PHE A 754 -12.53 -15.90 -15.09
N ILE A 755 -13.00 -15.18 -14.08
CA ILE A 755 -12.94 -13.72 -14.00
C ILE A 755 -11.49 -13.25 -14.11
N GLY A 756 -10.58 -13.80 -13.30
CA GLY A 756 -9.15 -13.44 -13.34
C GLY A 756 -8.49 -13.73 -14.69
N LEU A 757 -8.86 -14.81 -15.39
CA LEU A 757 -8.39 -15.05 -16.75
C LEU A 757 -8.89 -13.97 -17.72
N THR A 758 -10.17 -13.59 -17.63
CA THR A 758 -10.74 -12.55 -18.49
C THR A 758 -10.15 -11.16 -18.21
N GLU A 759 -9.79 -10.85 -16.97
CA GLU A 759 -9.08 -9.61 -16.61
C GLU A 759 -7.68 -9.56 -17.22
N LEU A 760 -6.92 -10.65 -17.13
CA LEU A 760 -5.59 -10.74 -17.72
C LEU A 760 -5.63 -10.57 -19.23
N LEU A 761 -6.53 -11.29 -19.91
CA LEU A 761 -6.70 -11.19 -21.35
C LEU A 761 -7.18 -9.79 -21.75
N GLY A 762 -8.12 -9.23 -20.99
CA GLY A 762 -8.63 -7.88 -21.16
C GLY A 762 -7.54 -6.82 -21.04
N MET A 763 -6.74 -6.87 -19.98
CA MET A 763 -5.66 -5.91 -19.76
C MET A 763 -4.57 -6.03 -20.82
N TYR A 764 -4.12 -7.24 -21.14
CA TYR A 764 -3.00 -7.41 -22.06
C TYR A 764 -3.39 -7.13 -23.52
N TRP A 765 -4.53 -7.66 -23.99
CA TRP A 765 -4.91 -7.65 -25.41
C TRP A 765 -5.94 -6.59 -25.79
N LEU A 766 -6.92 -6.27 -24.93
CA LEU A 766 -7.93 -5.25 -25.24
C LEU A 766 -7.44 -3.85 -24.87
N TYR A 767 -7.11 -3.64 -23.59
CA TYR A 767 -6.61 -2.36 -23.11
C TYR A 767 -5.19 -2.07 -23.58
N GLY A 768 -4.35 -3.10 -23.61
CA GLY A 768 -2.97 -3.04 -24.06
C GLY A 768 -2.00 -2.81 -22.91
N ILE A 769 -1.02 -3.72 -22.79
CA ILE A 769 0.00 -3.70 -21.74
C ILE A 769 0.78 -2.36 -21.65
N THR A 770 0.97 -1.66 -22.78
CA THR A 770 1.64 -0.35 -22.82
C THR A 770 0.83 0.74 -22.10
N ASN A 771 -0.50 0.70 -22.19
CA ASN A 771 -1.36 1.65 -21.48
C ASN A 771 -1.33 1.35 -19.99
N TYR A 772 -1.46 0.07 -19.61
CA TYR A 772 -1.33 -0.35 -18.21
C TYR A 772 0.00 0.11 -17.58
N TYR A 773 1.13 0.01 -18.29
CA TYR A 773 2.39 0.55 -17.79
C TYR A 773 2.39 2.05 -17.57
N ARG A 774 1.76 2.80 -18.46
CA ARG A 774 1.67 4.25 -18.35
C ARG A 774 0.87 4.62 -17.11
N ASP A 775 -0.23 3.93 -16.88
CA ASP A 775 -1.10 4.12 -15.72
C ASP A 775 -0.35 3.78 -14.44
N LEU A 776 0.27 2.60 -14.36
CA LEU A 776 1.08 2.18 -13.22
C LEU A 776 2.20 3.18 -12.92
N ALA A 777 2.94 3.62 -13.95
CA ALA A 777 4.00 4.62 -13.80
C ALA A 777 3.48 5.97 -13.30
N SER A 778 2.28 6.37 -13.73
CA SER A 778 1.61 7.59 -13.27
C SER A 778 1.21 7.52 -11.79
N LEU A 779 0.76 6.35 -11.31
CA LEU A 779 0.42 6.14 -9.90
C LEU A 779 1.65 6.16 -8.99
N VAL A 780 2.73 5.47 -9.38
CA VAL A 780 3.93 5.39 -8.54
C VAL A 780 4.84 6.62 -8.67
N GLY A 781 4.60 7.50 -9.65
CA GLY A 781 5.37 8.72 -9.87
C GLY A 781 6.79 8.51 -10.42
N PHE A 782 7.14 7.27 -10.81
CA PHE A 782 8.40 6.93 -11.47
C PHE A 782 8.19 5.94 -12.61
N ASN A 783 9.03 6.02 -13.64
CA ASN A 783 9.02 5.04 -14.72
C ASN A 783 9.72 3.75 -14.27
N PRO A 784 9.02 2.60 -14.21
CA PRO A 784 9.66 1.33 -13.92
C PRO A 784 10.67 1.01 -15.01
N GLY A 785 11.94 0.80 -14.63
CA GLY A 785 13.03 0.55 -15.57
C GLY A 785 12.79 -0.67 -16.48
N PHE A 786 13.59 -0.80 -17.54
CA PHE A 786 13.40 -1.82 -18.58
C PHE A 786 13.20 -3.25 -18.03
N ARG A 787 13.92 -3.63 -16.96
CA ARG A 787 13.81 -4.97 -16.36
C ARG A 787 12.43 -5.24 -15.75
N LEU A 788 11.88 -4.27 -15.03
CA LEU A 788 10.56 -4.41 -14.40
C LEU A 788 9.47 -4.41 -15.47
N LYS A 789 9.60 -3.56 -16.49
CA LYS A 789 8.71 -3.58 -17.66
C LYS A 789 8.79 -4.90 -18.43
N ALA A 790 9.97 -5.48 -18.63
CA ALA A 790 10.11 -6.78 -19.28
C ALA A 790 9.43 -7.88 -18.43
N HIS A 791 9.69 -7.90 -17.12
CA HIS A 791 9.11 -8.87 -16.19
C HIS A 791 7.58 -8.82 -16.17
N ILE A 792 6.99 -7.64 -16.00
CA ILE A 792 5.54 -7.45 -15.97
C ILE A 792 4.92 -7.86 -17.34
N THR A 793 5.64 -7.68 -18.46
CA THR A 793 5.12 -8.00 -19.78
C THR A 793 5.07 -9.50 -19.97
N THR A 794 6.14 -10.19 -19.56
CA THR A 794 6.20 -11.66 -19.59
C THR A 794 5.17 -12.27 -18.65
N ILE A 795 5.04 -11.75 -17.43
CA ILE A 795 4.17 -12.39 -16.44
C ILE A 795 2.69 -12.30 -16.85
N TYR A 796 2.23 -11.11 -17.27
CA TYR A 796 0.84 -10.92 -17.70
C TYR A 796 0.57 -11.43 -19.12
N GLY A 797 1.56 -11.42 -20.00
CA GLY A 797 1.40 -11.86 -21.39
C GLY A 797 1.47 -13.37 -21.57
N THR A 798 2.18 -14.08 -20.70
CA THR A 798 2.40 -15.53 -20.85
C THR A 798 2.17 -16.32 -19.57
N VAL A 799 2.88 -16.02 -18.48
CA VAL A 799 2.90 -16.90 -17.29
C VAL A 799 1.54 -16.98 -16.62
N SER A 800 0.95 -15.86 -16.21
CA SER A 800 -0.30 -15.85 -15.46
C SER A 800 -1.48 -16.38 -16.29
N PRO A 801 -1.72 -15.93 -17.54
CA PRO A 801 -2.85 -16.45 -18.34
C PRO A 801 -2.74 -17.94 -18.61
N LEU A 802 -1.55 -18.45 -18.96
CA LEU A 802 -1.36 -19.88 -19.23
C LEU A 802 -1.57 -20.71 -17.98
N LEU A 803 -1.09 -20.23 -16.83
CA LEU A 803 -1.21 -20.98 -15.58
C LEU A 803 -2.66 -20.98 -15.07
N VAL A 804 -3.39 -19.85 -15.14
CA VAL A 804 -4.83 -19.82 -14.81
C VAL A 804 -5.63 -20.71 -15.77
N ALA A 805 -5.37 -20.62 -17.08
CA ALA A 805 -6.06 -21.46 -18.07
C ALA A 805 -5.79 -22.95 -17.86
N LEU A 806 -4.55 -23.31 -17.51
CA LEU A 806 -4.18 -24.68 -17.17
C LEU A 806 -4.91 -25.18 -15.91
N ILE A 807 -4.97 -24.36 -14.85
CA ILE A 807 -5.68 -24.72 -13.61
C ILE A 807 -7.18 -24.91 -13.86
N LEU A 808 -7.80 -24.00 -14.62
CA LEU A 808 -9.21 -24.13 -15.02
C LEU A 808 -9.46 -25.44 -15.79
N LEU A 809 -8.62 -25.71 -16.80
CA LEU A 809 -8.76 -26.91 -17.64
C LEU A 809 -8.56 -28.19 -16.84
N LEU A 810 -7.48 -28.29 -16.06
CA LEU A 810 -7.21 -29.47 -15.24
C LEU A 810 -8.26 -29.65 -14.16
N GLY A 811 -8.72 -28.55 -13.58
CA GLY A 811 -9.75 -28.57 -12.59
C GLY A 811 -11.10 -29.09 -13.11
N TRP A 812 -11.46 -28.78 -14.35
CA TRP A 812 -12.64 -29.37 -14.99
C TRP A 812 -12.44 -30.83 -15.40
N ILE A 813 -11.24 -31.21 -15.86
CA ILE A 813 -10.94 -32.61 -16.21
C ILE A 813 -11.01 -33.51 -14.97
N ASN A 814 -10.50 -33.02 -13.84
CA ASN A 814 -10.44 -33.76 -12.57
C ASN A 814 -11.63 -33.44 -11.65
N TYR A 815 -12.75 -32.94 -12.20
CA TYR A 815 -13.93 -32.64 -11.41
C TYR A 815 -14.55 -33.93 -10.84
N GLU A 816 -14.77 -33.93 -9.53
CA GLU A 816 -15.51 -34.99 -8.83
C GLU A 816 -16.76 -34.37 -8.16
N PRO A 817 -17.87 -35.13 -8.06
CA PRO A 817 -19.04 -34.71 -7.29
C PRO A 817 -18.65 -34.31 -5.87
N TYR A 818 -19.28 -33.25 -5.36
CA TYR A 818 -18.91 -32.71 -4.05
C TYR A 818 -19.24 -33.71 -2.93
N GLU A 819 -18.26 -33.95 -2.07
CA GLU A 819 -18.35 -34.82 -0.90
C GLU A 819 -17.63 -34.15 0.28
N VAL A 820 -18.27 -34.16 1.45
CA VAL A 820 -17.69 -33.61 2.69
C VAL A 820 -18.12 -34.46 3.88
N ASP A 821 -17.19 -34.76 4.79
CA ASP A 821 -17.43 -35.55 6.01
C ASP A 821 -18.21 -36.87 5.78
N GLY A 822 -17.95 -37.55 4.66
CA GLY A 822 -18.62 -38.80 4.27
C GLY A 822 -20.03 -38.64 3.71
N TYR A 823 -20.54 -37.41 3.60
CA TYR A 823 -21.79 -37.10 2.91
C TYR A 823 -21.53 -36.79 1.43
N VAL A 824 -22.09 -37.64 0.56
CA VAL A 824 -22.02 -37.47 -0.90
C VAL A 824 -23.23 -36.67 -1.36
N TYR A 825 -23.01 -35.50 -1.97
CA TYR A 825 -24.10 -34.66 -2.43
C TYR A 825 -24.85 -35.31 -3.59
N PRO A 826 -26.19 -35.24 -3.61
CA PRO A 826 -26.97 -35.80 -4.69
C PRO A 826 -26.69 -35.07 -6.02
N PRO A 827 -26.88 -35.74 -7.18
CA PRO A 827 -26.55 -35.14 -8.47
C PRO A 827 -27.28 -33.82 -8.76
N TYR A 828 -28.53 -33.67 -8.29
CA TYR A 828 -29.28 -32.43 -8.47
C TYR A 828 -28.68 -31.26 -7.67
N ALA A 829 -28.12 -31.51 -6.48
CA ALA A 829 -27.47 -30.49 -5.65
C ALA A 829 -26.17 -30.01 -6.32
N ASN A 830 -25.38 -30.93 -6.88
CA ASN A 830 -24.25 -30.60 -7.74
C ASN A 830 -24.71 -29.76 -8.96
N GLY A 831 -25.86 -30.09 -9.56
CA GLY A 831 -26.47 -29.30 -10.63
C GLY A 831 -26.84 -27.87 -10.21
N ILE A 832 -27.36 -27.68 -8.99
CA ILE A 832 -27.63 -26.36 -8.40
C ILE A 832 -26.32 -25.59 -8.18
N GLY A 833 -25.28 -26.26 -7.64
CA GLY A 833 -23.95 -25.67 -7.49
C GLY A 833 -23.38 -25.16 -8.82
N TRP A 834 -23.44 -25.97 -9.87
CA TRP A 834 -23.06 -25.56 -11.21
C TRP A 834 -23.93 -24.43 -11.77
N ALA A 835 -25.23 -24.41 -11.48
CA ALA A 835 -26.10 -23.31 -11.89
C ALA A 835 -25.68 -21.97 -11.25
N ILE A 836 -25.29 -21.98 -9.96
CA ILE A 836 -24.75 -20.79 -9.27
C ILE A 836 -23.46 -20.33 -9.96
N ALA A 837 -22.51 -21.24 -10.17
CA ALA A 837 -21.23 -20.91 -10.82
C ALA A 837 -21.42 -20.38 -12.25
N MET A 838 -22.26 -21.05 -13.05
CA MET A 838 -22.53 -20.67 -14.44
C MET A 838 -23.34 -19.38 -14.54
N PHE A 839 -24.21 -19.07 -13.57
CA PHE A 839 -24.91 -17.79 -13.53
C PHE A 839 -23.91 -16.62 -13.43
N ILE A 840 -22.90 -16.75 -12.57
CA ILE A 840 -21.83 -15.75 -12.43
C ILE A 840 -20.94 -15.70 -13.68
N ILE A 841 -20.57 -16.86 -14.24
CA ILE A 841 -19.69 -16.90 -15.42
C ILE A 841 -20.42 -16.36 -16.66
N ALA A 842 -21.70 -16.66 -16.84
CA ALA A 842 -22.47 -16.31 -18.04
C ALA A 842 -22.71 -14.80 -18.20
N VAL A 843 -22.70 -14.02 -17.12
CA VAL A 843 -22.83 -12.56 -17.24
C VAL A 843 -21.63 -11.90 -17.91
N VAL A 844 -20.46 -12.56 -17.95
CA VAL A 844 -19.28 -12.04 -18.66
C VAL A 844 -19.51 -12.01 -20.18
N PRO A 845 -19.77 -13.12 -20.88
CA PRO A 845 -20.12 -13.10 -22.30
C PRO A 845 -21.47 -12.41 -22.56
N GLY A 846 -22.43 -12.49 -21.63
CA GLY A 846 -23.71 -11.77 -21.74
C GLY A 846 -23.51 -10.25 -21.78
N GLY A 847 -22.65 -9.71 -20.91
CA GLY A 847 -22.30 -8.29 -20.89
C GLY A 847 -21.61 -7.82 -22.17
N PHE A 848 -20.72 -8.66 -22.74
CA PHE A 848 -20.10 -8.40 -24.04
C PHE A 848 -21.14 -8.31 -25.17
N ILE A 849 -22.06 -9.28 -25.23
CA ILE A 849 -23.13 -9.30 -26.24
C ILE A 849 -24.03 -8.08 -26.08
N TYR A 850 -24.44 -7.76 -24.86
CA TYR A 850 -25.28 -6.60 -24.56
C TYR A 850 -24.61 -5.29 -25.00
N ASN A 851 -23.33 -5.09 -24.69
CA ASN A 851 -22.60 -3.90 -25.08
C ASN A 851 -22.55 -3.71 -26.61
N ILE A 852 -22.23 -4.77 -27.37
CA ILE A 852 -22.18 -4.72 -28.84
C ILE A 852 -23.57 -4.53 -29.45
N ALA A 853 -24.59 -5.19 -28.90
CA ALA A 853 -25.94 -5.18 -29.46
C ALA A 853 -26.66 -3.86 -29.18
N CYS A 854 -26.54 -3.34 -27.96
CA CYS A 854 -27.40 -2.27 -27.44
C CYS A 854 -26.69 -0.93 -27.21
N GLU A 855 -25.39 -0.91 -26.88
CA GLU A 855 -24.71 0.34 -26.50
C GLU A 855 -23.85 0.92 -27.62
N GLN A 856 -23.22 0.08 -28.44
CA GLN A 856 -22.39 0.54 -29.54
C GLN A 856 -23.19 0.83 -30.80
N THR A 857 -22.90 1.99 -31.42
CA THR A 857 -23.45 2.40 -32.71
C THR A 857 -22.45 2.17 -33.84
N GLY A 858 -22.94 1.98 -35.06
CA GLY A 858 -22.11 1.73 -36.26
C GLY A 858 -22.24 0.31 -36.79
N ASP A 859 -21.37 -0.06 -37.73
CA ASP A 859 -21.29 -1.43 -38.27
C ASP A 859 -20.67 -2.40 -37.25
N PHE A 860 -20.73 -3.72 -37.50
CA PHE A 860 -20.24 -4.71 -36.54
C PHE A 860 -18.75 -4.54 -36.18
N ARG A 861 -17.93 -4.11 -37.14
CA ARG A 861 -16.48 -3.95 -36.94
C ARG A 861 -16.18 -2.70 -36.11
N GLU A 862 -16.91 -1.61 -36.34
CA GLU A 862 -16.85 -0.39 -35.56
C GLU A 862 -17.34 -0.63 -34.13
N ARG A 863 -18.46 -1.34 -33.96
CA ARG A 863 -18.97 -1.74 -32.64
C ARG A 863 -17.91 -2.53 -31.86
N LEU A 864 -17.33 -3.56 -32.47
CA LEU A 864 -16.29 -4.37 -31.83
C LEU A 864 -15.05 -3.55 -31.47
N ARG A 865 -14.64 -2.62 -32.35
CA ARG A 865 -13.50 -1.73 -32.09
C ARG A 865 -13.77 -0.75 -30.94
N ASN A 866 -14.97 -0.19 -30.88
CA ASN A 866 -15.35 0.78 -29.86
C ASN A 866 -15.56 0.11 -28.50
N SER A 867 -16.13 -1.11 -28.46
CA SER A 867 -16.26 -1.91 -27.23
C SER A 867 -14.92 -2.24 -26.57
N GLY A 868 -13.84 -2.34 -27.34
CA GLY A 868 -12.50 -2.63 -26.82
C GLY A 868 -11.72 -1.41 -26.33
N ARG A 869 -12.25 -0.20 -26.48
CA ARG A 869 -11.56 1.05 -26.13
C ARG A 869 -12.07 1.63 -24.82
N PRO A 870 -11.18 2.23 -23.99
CA PRO A 870 -11.60 2.97 -22.81
C PRO A 870 -12.47 4.17 -23.19
N THR A 871 -13.45 4.48 -22.33
CA THR A 871 -14.26 5.69 -22.42
C THR A 871 -13.51 6.89 -21.86
N GLU A 872 -14.02 8.11 -22.07
CA GLU A 872 -13.43 9.32 -21.48
C GLU A 872 -13.44 9.28 -19.95
N ALA A 873 -14.50 8.73 -19.35
CA ALA A 873 -14.63 8.56 -17.90
C ALA A 873 -13.48 7.75 -17.27
N TRP A 874 -12.88 6.81 -18.02
CA TRP A 874 -11.70 6.07 -17.54
C TRP A 874 -10.50 6.97 -17.22
N TYR A 875 -10.34 8.08 -17.95
CA TYR A 875 -9.23 9.03 -17.78
C TYR A 875 -9.58 10.23 -16.91
N GLU A 876 -10.86 10.41 -16.55
CA GLU A 876 -11.34 11.61 -15.87
C GLU A 876 -10.63 11.82 -14.52
N HIS A 877 -10.46 10.77 -13.72
CA HIS A 877 -9.79 10.88 -12.42
C HIS A 877 -8.33 11.31 -12.57
N SER A 878 -7.55 10.67 -13.45
CA SER A 878 -6.14 11.02 -13.67
C SER A 878 -5.99 12.42 -14.28
N GLN A 879 -6.90 12.82 -15.16
CA GLN A 879 -6.94 14.17 -15.73
C GLN A 879 -7.27 15.23 -14.68
N ASN A 880 -8.22 14.96 -13.78
CA ASN A 880 -8.57 15.86 -12.68
C ASN A 880 -7.40 16.04 -11.71
N ILE A 881 -6.67 14.97 -11.39
CA ILE A 881 -5.45 15.04 -10.58
C ILE A 881 -4.38 15.87 -11.29
N ALA A 882 -4.12 15.59 -12.58
CA ALA A 882 -3.16 16.36 -13.36
C ALA A 882 -3.55 17.85 -13.50
N ALA A 883 -4.84 18.16 -13.60
CA ALA A 883 -5.35 19.52 -13.65
C ALA A 883 -5.15 20.26 -12.31
N ARG A 884 -5.41 19.59 -11.18
CA ARG A 884 -5.13 20.14 -9.84
C ARG A 884 -3.64 20.38 -9.63
N GLU A 885 -2.79 19.46 -10.07
CA GLU A 885 -1.33 19.63 -10.01
C GLU A 885 -0.85 20.79 -10.87
N LYS A 886 -1.44 20.97 -12.07
CA LYS A 886 -1.16 22.13 -12.93
C LYS A 886 -1.64 23.44 -12.30
N LEU A 887 -2.84 23.46 -11.71
CA LEU A 887 -3.38 24.63 -11.03
C LEU A 887 -2.51 25.01 -9.82
N ALA A 888 -2.07 24.03 -9.03
CA ALA A 888 -1.15 24.24 -7.91
C ALA A 888 0.26 24.69 -8.35
N ALA A 889 0.65 24.37 -9.59
CA ALA A 889 1.88 24.83 -10.20
C ALA A 889 1.76 26.18 -10.92
N SER A 890 0.55 26.76 -11.00
CA SER A 890 0.28 28.03 -11.68
C SER A 890 0.63 29.23 -10.77
N PRO A 891 1.38 30.24 -11.27
CA PRO A 891 1.83 31.41 -10.51
C PRO A 891 0.78 32.36 -9.88
N GLU A 892 -0.47 32.44 -10.38
CA GLU A 892 -1.43 33.45 -9.87
C GLU A 892 -2.89 32.95 -9.92
N THR A 893 -3.57 33.04 -8.77
CA THR A 893 -4.81 33.81 -8.58
C THR A 893 -5.18 33.76 -7.11
N GLY A 894 -4.90 34.86 -6.39
CA GLY A 894 -5.62 35.18 -5.17
C GLY A 894 -7.10 35.36 -5.51
N VAL A 895 -7.89 34.32 -5.26
CA VAL A 895 -9.35 34.43 -5.10
C VAL A 895 -9.66 33.87 -3.73
N ASP A 896 -10.25 34.74 -2.90
CA ASP A 896 -10.79 34.41 -1.59
C ASP A 896 -11.57 33.09 -1.63
N ASN A 897 -11.29 32.23 -0.66
CA ASN A 897 -12.15 31.13 -0.28
C ASN A 897 -13.47 31.68 0.28
N ALA A 898 -14.39 32.09 -0.59
CA ALA A 898 -15.77 32.39 -0.24
C ALA A 898 -16.68 32.25 -1.47
N ALA A 899 -17.09 31.02 -1.77
CA ALA A 899 -18.43 30.67 -2.27
C ALA A 899 -18.41 29.27 -2.92
N PHE A 900 -18.62 28.24 -2.10
CA PHE A 900 -19.28 27.00 -2.54
C PHE A 900 -20.26 26.57 -1.44
N ASN A 901 -21.17 27.48 -1.08
CA ASN A 901 -22.48 27.11 -0.57
C ASN A 901 -23.43 27.17 -1.75
N VAL A 902 -23.73 26.02 -2.33
CA VAL A 902 -24.98 25.84 -3.06
C VAL A 902 -25.98 25.44 -2.00
N ASP A 903 -26.60 26.46 -1.38
CA ASP A 903 -27.88 26.29 -0.72
C ASP A 903 -28.94 26.36 -1.82
N ASP A 904 -29.55 25.21 -2.11
CA ASP A 904 -30.86 25.11 -2.75
C ASP A 904 -31.87 25.73 -1.77
N ASP A 905 -32.43 26.89 -2.12
CA ASP A 905 -33.72 27.37 -1.60
C ASP A 905 -34.43 28.22 -2.67
N ASP A 906 -35.48 27.61 -3.22
CA ASP A 906 -36.79 28.12 -3.63
C ASP A 906 -37.00 29.40 -4.49
N ASP A 907 -37.85 29.16 -5.50
CA ASP A 907 -39.02 29.91 -5.97
C ASP A 907 -38.94 31.14 -6.91
N ASP A 908 -39.85 31.06 -7.88
CA ASP A 908 -40.60 32.12 -8.59
C ASP A 908 -39.88 33.10 -9.55
N LEU A 909 -39.94 32.79 -10.86
CA LEU A 909 -40.75 33.50 -11.89
C LEU A 909 -40.44 33.06 -13.33
#